data_AF-A0A959QEC1-F1
#
_entry.id   AF-A0A959QEC1-F1
#
_cell.length_a   1.000
_cell.length_b   1.000
_cell.length_c   1.000
_cell.angle_alpha   90.00
_cell.angle_beta   90.00
_cell.angle_gamma   90.00
#
_symmetry.space_group_name_H-M   'P 1'
#
loop_
_entity.id
_entity.type
_entity.pdbx_description
1 polymer ?
#
loop_
_entity_poly.entity_id
_entity_poly.type
_entity_poly.pdbx_seq_one_letter_code
_entity_poly.pdbx_strand_id
1 'polypeptide(L)'
;MQEKNKEIIDAIRLPEGMEVDIREGWKKLISSQFGGEPGRAFSELIQNALDSYPSEVPFEQRQGKIETTSHSISIEDYGVGLSREKIILLTTLGGTDKKNDPTKIGRFGIGFFSNFNPRLGTKEICVETNCEGLGIRLVFTVEDPDLPPNISVHFLEQLWPFSTRVTVTFNYHWSVADCLNHARKSLKYYPCRMEINGMPQESIWQTALDEAYAIKESGAMRGFMEPNSSYRYYASSITFMCKFEYLGTYPVEHWIKGGRNLSENLKDYYTTDTPYYPDFNAIVNTNDLTTTISRDGWMLDYKFTSAVHFLNDLIWDQLAATFPWHDTQVLLANSYIFRHKLRAYLQAGKSNANDSENKQKVIQWLCDAKIYRVKDRWEKFSLLDIQANLSEGLPLFYSSDQENENWLGGAFKHDFILLPARCTAHHGAPGFYQDLFTTCFQEAINLDTIQENAKLIKDLVDRKIIKKSSLVVKCKFVGNTRLDENQAKFLLEINALLEQPEIVQSIAQNLHIPIGRVHALFFEVKEEGAFIATGLFHENAIPVSEDYVTNFVKVDGQENDDQVLSYQKDVVLGLRIDHPFIQYMLESDNKYRALYALTYIASELTSCQKILVPYSPFYHLVKEKLASSMRKALIQGFVQPGHQAA
;
A
#
# COMPACT_ATOMS: atom_id res chain seq x y z
N MET A 1 -31.53 56.75 -30.79
CA MET A 1 -30.35 56.50 -31.66
C MET A 1 -30.65 55.24 -32.43
N GLN A 2 -30.51 55.27 -33.77
CA GLN A 2 -30.90 54.17 -34.67
C GLN A 2 -30.11 52.89 -34.38
N GLU A 3 -30.82 51.77 -34.21
CA GLU A 3 -30.28 50.41 -34.19
C GLU A 3 -29.60 50.12 -35.54
N LYS A 4 -28.28 49.99 -35.52
CA LYS A 4 -27.55 49.30 -36.57
C LYS A 4 -27.52 47.82 -36.22
N ASN A 5 -28.29 47.02 -36.95
CA ASN A 5 -28.08 45.57 -37.04
C ASN A 5 -26.62 45.34 -37.47
N LYS A 6 -25.77 44.95 -36.53
CA LYS A 6 -24.46 44.38 -36.83
C LYS A 6 -24.71 42.95 -37.30
N GLU A 7 -24.25 42.62 -38.51
CA GLU A 7 -24.19 41.23 -38.98
C GLU A 7 -23.48 40.38 -37.92
N ILE A 8 -24.12 39.27 -37.54
CA ILE A 8 -23.52 38.25 -36.67
C ILE A 8 -22.36 37.66 -37.46
N ILE A 9 -21.14 37.83 -36.93
CA ILE A 9 -19.93 37.28 -37.53
C ILE A 9 -20.04 35.75 -37.41
N ASP A 10 -20.12 35.03 -38.53
CA ASP A 10 -20.24 33.55 -38.51
C ASP A 10 -18.89 32.85 -38.24
N ALA A 11 -17.75 33.53 -38.49
CA ALA A 11 -16.42 32.97 -38.27
C ALA A 11 -15.37 34.02 -37.86
N ILE A 12 -14.50 33.67 -36.91
CA ILE A 12 -13.34 34.50 -36.53
C ILE A 12 -12.09 33.96 -37.24
N ARG A 13 -11.46 34.81 -38.07
CA ARG A 13 -10.16 34.49 -38.69
C ARG A 13 -9.02 34.98 -37.82
N LEU A 14 -8.20 34.04 -37.36
CA LEU A 14 -6.98 34.33 -36.61
C LEU A 14 -5.84 34.70 -37.56
N PRO A 15 -4.83 35.46 -37.09
CA PRO A 15 -3.73 35.98 -37.93
C PRO A 15 -2.92 34.93 -38.71
N GLU A 16 -3.00 33.66 -38.32
CA GLU A 16 -2.24 32.53 -38.88
C GLU A 16 -3.09 31.62 -39.79
N GLY A 17 -4.29 32.05 -40.19
CA GLY A 17 -5.14 31.30 -41.12
C GLY A 17 -6.01 30.22 -40.48
N MET A 18 -6.11 30.16 -39.16
CA MET A 18 -7.15 29.39 -38.48
C MET A 18 -8.49 30.13 -38.52
N GLU A 19 -9.55 29.43 -38.90
CA GLU A 19 -10.93 29.91 -38.88
C GLU A 19 -11.69 29.19 -37.77
N VAL A 20 -12.29 29.95 -36.85
CA VAL A 20 -13.15 29.43 -35.78
C VAL A 20 -14.60 29.62 -36.21
N ASP A 21 -15.29 28.52 -36.48
CA ASP A 21 -16.76 28.52 -36.67
C ASP A 21 -17.43 28.82 -35.33
N ILE A 22 -18.07 29.98 -35.23
CA ILE A 22 -18.70 30.44 -33.99
C ILE A 22 -19.90 29.56 -33.62
N ARG A 23 -20.63 29.03 -34.60
CA ARG A 23 -21.80 28.17 -34.37
C ARG A 23 -21.38 26.81 -33.87
N GLU A 24 -20.35 26.21 -34.48
CA GLU A 24 -19.79 24.95 -34.00
C GLU A 24 -19.14 25.13 -32.61
N GLY A 25 -18.44 26.24 -32.39
CA GLY A 25 -17.89 26.63 -31.11
C GLY A 25 -18.96 26.78 -30.02
N TRP A 26 -20.06 27.48 -30.32
CA TRP A 26 -21.22 27.63 -29.44
C TRP A 26 -21.82 26.27 -29.06
N LYS A 27 -22.14 25.44 -30.05
CA LYS A 27 -22.71 24.10 -29.83
C LYS A 27 -21.84 23.26 -28.91
N LYS A 28 -20.53 23.20 -29.17
CA LYS A 28 -19.58 22.45 -28.32
C LYS A 28 -19.53 23.03 -26.89
N LEU A 29 -19.50 24.36 -26.77
CA LEU A 29 -19.42 25.05 -25.48
C LEU A 29 -20.61 24.75 -24.56
N ILE A 30 -21.84 24.77 -25.09
CA ILE A 30 -23.06 24.63 -24.28
C ILE A 30 -23.47 23.16 -24.06
N SER A 31 -23.12 22.25 -24.98
CA SER A 31 -23.57 20.85 -24.92
C SER A 31 -22.57 19.91 -24.26
N SER A 32 -21.27 20.23 -24.31
CA SER A 32 -20.20 19.33 -23.86
C SER A 32 -19.73 19.62 -22.42
N GLN A 33 -20.23 20.69 -21.80
CA GLN A 33 -19.93 20.99 -20.40
C GLN A 33 -20.76 20.12 -19.45
N PHE A 34 -20.08 19.58 -18.42
CA PHE A 34 -20.66 18.81 -17.31
C PHE A 34 -21.25 17.43 -17.62
N GLY A 35 -20.81 16.77 -18.70
CA GLY A 35 -20.88 15.30 -18.83
C GLY A 35 -22.27 14.66 -18.69
N GLY A 36 -23.35 15.42 -18.87
CA GLY A 36 -24.73 14.93 -18.79
C GLY A 36 -25.59 15.50 -17.65
N GLU A 37 -25.04 16.35 -16.77
CA GLU A 37 -25.75 17.01 -15.66
C GLU A 37 -25.92 18.52 -15.91
N PRO A 38 -26.93 18.94 -16.70
CA PRO A 38 -27.06 20.33 -17.12
C PRO A 38 -27.34 21.31 -15.96
N GLY A 39 -28.02 20.89 -14.88
CA GLY A 39 -28.29 21.73 -13.70
C GLY A 39 -27.03 22.23 -12.97
N ARG A 40 -25.87 21.58 -13.17
CA ARG A 40 -24.57 22.05 -12.64
C ARG A 40 -24.16 23.42 -13.18
N ALA A 41 -24.75 23.87 -14.29
CA ALA A 41 -24.55 25.23 -14.82
C ALA A 41 -24.82 26.33 -13.79
N PHE A 42 -25.78 26.10 -12.87
CA PHE A 42 -26.10 27.07 -11.83
C PHE A 42 -25.02 27.16 -10.74
N SER A 43 -24.24 26.09 -10.52
CA SER A 43 -23.08 26.11 -9.62
C SER A 43 -22.00 27.09 -10.09
N GLU A 44 -21.86 27.30 -11.40
CA GLU A 44 -20.95 28.31 -11.95
C GLU A 44 -21.43 29.75 -11.68
N LEU A 45 -22.76 29.98 -11.62
CA LEU A 45 -23.30 31.27 -11.20
C LEU A 45 -23.03 31.54 -9.72
N ILE A 46 -23.12 30.52 -8.86
CA ILE A 46 -22.72 30.60 -7.45
C ILE A 46 -21.24 30.98 -7.32
N GLN A 47 -20.36 30.31 -8.07
CA GLN A 47 -18.94 30.65 -8.09
C GLN A 47 -18.70 32.09 -8.55
N ASN A 48 -19.41 32.55 -9.59
CA ASN A 48 -19.31 33.92 -10.07
C ASN A 48 -19.79 34.95 -9.03
N ALA A 49 -20.90 34.66 -8.34
CA ALA A 49 -21.40 35.46 -7.24
C ALA A 49 -20.38 35.54 -6.10
N LEU A 50 -19.73 34.44 -5.74
CA LEU A 50 -18.68 34.43 -4.72
C LEU A 50 -17.39 35.12 -5.18
N ASP A 51 -17.01 34.98 -6.45
CA ASP A 51 -15.84 35.64 -7.06
C ASP A 51 -16.04 37.15 -7.25
N SER A 52 -17.28 37.65 -7.19
CA SER A 52 -17.60 39.08 -7.29
C SER A 52 -17.08 39.88 -6.10
N TYR A 53 -16.79 39.22 -4.97
CA TYR A 53 -16.25 39.86 -3.79
C TYR A 53 -14.76 40.18 -3.95
N PRO A 54 -14.28 41.27 -3.33
CA PRO A 54 -12.84 41.55 -3.22
C PRO A 54 -12.10 40.40 -2.54
N SER A 55 -10.83 40.19 -2.89
CA SER A 55 -9.99 39.11 -2.34
C SER A 55 -9.82 39.19 -0.83
N GLU A 56 -9.92 40.40 -0.27
CA GLU A 56 -9.75 40.70 1.15
C GLU A 56 -10.97 40.28 1.97
N VAL A 57 -12.12 40.06 1.32
CA VAL A 57 -13.35 39.62 1.98
C VAL A 57 -13.32 38.08 2.14
N PRO A 58 -13.25 37.57 3.38
CA PRO A 58 -13.28 36.13 3.65
C PRO A 58 -14.57 35.51 3.14
N PHE A 59 -14.55 34.22 2.79
CA PHE A 59 -15.73 33.52 2.29
C PHE A 59 -16.91 33.60 3.26
N GLU A 60 -16.64 33.55 4.57
CA GLU A 60 -17.62 33.57 5.67
C GLU A 60 -18.43 34.87 5.75
N GLN A 61 -17.93 35.92 5.10
CA GLN A 61 -18.58 37.23 5.02
C GLN A 61 -19.27 37.46 3.68
N ARG A 62 -19.04 36.59 2.68
CA ARG A 62 -19.70 36.68 1.38
C ARG A 62 -21.16 36.25 1.52
N GLN A 63 -22.04 37.00 0.88
CA GLN A 63 -23.49 36.84 1.02
C GLN A 63 -24.15 36.69 -0.34
N GLY A 64 -25.32 36.07 -0.37
CA GLY A 64 -26.12 36.05 -1.57
C GLY A 64 -27.47 35.41 -1.37
N LYS A 65 -28.33 35.57 -2.35
CA LYS A 65 -29.72 35.09 -2.31
C LYS A 65 -30.05 34.35 -3.59
N ILE A 66 -30.68 33.19 -3.44
CA ILE A 66 -31.22 32.41 -4.53
C ILE A 66 -32.74 32.39 -4.36
N GLU A 67 -33.46 32.84 -5.39
CA GLU A 67 -34.91 32.81 -5.42
C GLU A 67 -35.40 31.99 -6.60
N THR A 68 -36.50 31.26 -6.41
CA THR A 68 -37.08 30.40 -7.45
C THR A 68 -38.56 30.70 -7.67
N THR A 69 -38.98 30.63 -8.94
CA THR A 69 -40.39 30.54 -9.33
C THR A 69 -40.65 29.19 -10.02
N SER A 70 -41.83 28.99 -10.62
CA SER A 70 -42.11 27.77 -11.40
C SER A 70 -41.25 27.62 -12.66
N HIS A 71 -40.70 28.72 -13.19
CA HIS A 71 -39.95 28.71 -14.46
C HIS A 71 -38.66 29.53 -14.40
N SER A 72 -38.28 30.09 -13.26
CA SER A 72 -37.05 30.86 -13.13
C SER A 72 -36.31 30.54 -11.84
N ILE A 73 -35.00 30.75 -11.90
CA ILE A 73 -34.11 30.75 -10.75
C ILE A 73 -33.18 31.96 -10.86
N SER A 74 -33.00 32.69 -9.78
CA SER A 74 -32.08 33.82 -9.71
C SER A 74 -30.99 33.59 -8.66
N ILE A 75 -29.86 34.27 -8.84
CA ILE A 75 -28.85 34.45 -7.80
C ILE A 75 -28.46 35.92 -7.73
N GLU A 76 -28.41 36.44 -6.51
CA GLU A 76 -27.97 37.79 -6.15
C GLU A 76 -26.68 37.73 -5.33
N ASP A 77 -25.75 38.63 -5.63
CA ASP A 77 -24.57 38.90 -4.82
C ASP A 77 -24.51 40.36 -4.36
N TYR A 78 -23.69 40.61 -3.33
CA TYR A 78 -23.39 41.94 -2.80
C TYR A 78 -21.89 42.26 -2.91
N GLY A 79 -21.25 41.80 -4.00
CA GLY A 79 -19.83 42.06 -4.28
C GLY A 79 -19.60 43.43 -4.94
N VAL A 80 -18.70 43.51 -5.91
CA VAL A 80 -18.36 44.80 -6.57
C VAL A 80 -19.18 45.12 -7.82
N GLY A 81 -20.02 44.19 -8.29
CA GLY A 81 -20.71 44.31 -9.57
C GLY A 81 -19.80 43.97 -10.77
N LEU A 82 -20.22 44.38 -11.96
CA LEU A 82 -19.47 44.14 -13.21
C LEU A 82 -18.88 45.45 -13.74
N SER A 83 -17.59 45.43 -14.08
CA SER A 83 -16.98 46.54 -14.82
C SER A 83 -17.39 46.53 -16.29
N ARG A 84 -17.16 47.63 -17.00
CA ARG A 84 -17.40 47.69 -18.43
C ARG A 84 -16.63 46.62 -19.21
N GLU A 85 -15.38 46.34 -18.84
CA GLU A 85 -14.60 45.27 -19.47
C GLU A 85 -15.23 43.89 -19.24
N LYS A 86 -15.70 43.60 -18.03
CA LYS A 86 -16.37 42.33 -17.72
C LYS A 86 -17.68 42.15 -18.48
N ILE A 87 -18.44 43.23 -18.67
CA ILE A 87 -19.65 43.21 -19.49
C ILE A 87 -19.30 42.86 -20.95
N ILE A 88 -18.21 43.42 -21.49
CA ILE A 88 -17.72 43.06 -22.84
C ILE A 88 -17.28 41.59 -22.90
N LEU A 89 -16.63 41.08 -21.85
CA LEU A 89 -16.24 39.67 -21.79
C LEU A 89 -17.45 38.73 -21.72
N LEU A 90 -18.51 39.08 -20.99
CA LEU A 90 -19.75 38.30 -20.93
C LEU A 90 -20.48 38.22 -22.28
N THR A 91 -20.30 39.21 -23.15
CA THR A 91 -20.83 39.19 -24.52
C THR A 91 -19.87 38.55 -25.53
N THR A 92 -18.69 38.10 -25.09
CA THR A 92 -17.67 37.45 -25.93
C THR A 92 -17.56 35.97 -25.60
N LEU A 93 -17.72 35.10 -26.60
CA LEU A 93 -17.63 33.65 -26.42
C LEU A 93 -16.26 33.23 -25.85
N GLY A 94 -16.24 32.65 -24.65
CA GLY A 94 -15.01 32.18 -23.99
C GLY A 94 -14.11 33.28 -23.40
N GLY A 95 -14.60 34.52 -23.29
CA GLY A 95 -13.85 35.61 -22.65
C GLY A 95 -13.64 35.39 -21.16
N THR A 96 -12.41 35.56 -20.66
CA THR A 96 -12.11 35.54 -19.22
C THR A 96 -11.00 36.49 -18.84
N ASP A 97 -11.18 37.20 -17.73
CA ASP A 97 -10.14 37.96 -17.02
C ASP A 97 -9.48 37.14 -15.89
N LYS A 98 -10.02 35.95 -15.58
CA LYS A 98 -9.64 35.15 -14.40
C LYS A 98 -8.45 34.21 -14.64
N LYS A 99 -7.92 34.13 -15.87
CA LYS A 99 -6.88 33.15 -16.27
C LYS A 99 -5.61 33.23 -15.41
N ASN A 100 -5.24 34.44 -14.98
CA ASN A 100 -4.00 34.69 -14.22
C ASN A 100 -4.26 35.09 -12.76
N ASP A 101 -5.51 35.04 -12.27
CA ASP A 101 -5.84 35.39 -10.89
C ASP A 101 -5.96 34.12 -10.03
N PRO A 102 -4.98 33.83 -9.16
CA PRO A 102 -5.01 32.64 -8.33
C PRO A 102 -6.08 32.71 -7.24
N THR A 103 -6.70 33.87 -6.97
CA THR A 103 -7.71 34.03 -5.92
C THR A 103 -9.13 33.65 -6.36
N LYS A 104 -9.38 33.55 -7.67
CA LYS A 104 -10.71 33.27 -8.23
C LYS A 104 -10.98 31.77 -8.37
N ILE A 105 -12.23 31.36 -8.20
CA ILE A 105 -12.67 29.96 -8.35
C ILE A 105 -12.76 29.61 -9.84
N GLY A 106 -13.45 30.44 -10.63
CA GLY A 106 -13.58 30.25 -12.07
C GLY A 106 -12.32 30.68 -12.83
N ARG A 107 -11.88 29.90 -13.83
CA ARG A 107 -10.63 30.17 -14.60
C ARG A 107 -10.79 30.35 -16.11
N PHE A 108 -11.83 29.75 -16.71
CA PHE A 108 -11.84 29.49 -18.15
C PHE A 108 -12.84 30.36 -18.96
N GLY A 109 -13.66 31.19 -18.31
CA GLY A 109 -14.62 32.07 -19.02
C GLY A 109 -15.81 31.39 -19.68
N ILE A 110 -15.94 30.07 -19.49
CA ILE A 110 -16.93 29.24 -20.16
C ILE A 110 -18.14 28.89 -19.27
N GLY A 111 -18.01 29.06 -17.95
CA GLY A 111 -19.01 28.63 -16.98
C GLY A 111 -20.34 29.36 -17.09
N PHE A 112 -20.36 30.66 -17.41
CA PHE A 112 -21.61 31.40 -17.63
C PHE A 112 -22.44 30.78 -18.78
N PHE A 113 -21.77 30.46 -19.89
CA PHE A 113 -22.43 29.93 -21.09
C PHE A 113 -23.03 28.54 -20.91
N SER A 114 -22.61 27.78 -19.89
CA SER A 114 -23.23 26.50 -19.56
C SER A 114 -24.72 26.62 -19.21
N ASN A 115 -25.19 27.81 -18.79
CA ASN A 115 -26.60 28.07 -18.52
C ASN A 115 -27.46 28.11 -19.78
N PHE A 116 -26.87 28.11 -20.97
CA PHE A 116 -27.56 27.97 -22.26
C PHE A 116 -27.63 26.52 -22.74
N ASN A 117 -27.32 25.53 -21.89
CA ASN A 117 -27.42 24.13 -22.27
C ASN A 117 -28.83 23.81 -22.81
N PRO A 118 -28.97 23.27 -24.03
CA PRO A 118 -30.28 23.04 -24.66
C PRO A 118 -31.20 22.14 -23.82
N ARG A 119 -30.61 21.23 -23.03
CA ARG A 119 -31.37 20.33 -22.14
C ARG A 119 -32.09 21.09 -21.03
N LEU A 120 -31.58 22.24 -20.57
CA LEU A 120 -32.30 23.09 -19.61
C LEU A 120 -33.52 23.78 -20.22
N GLY A 121 -33.62 23.85 -21.55
CA GLY A 121 -34.66 24.62 -22.23
C GLY A 121 -34.60 26.10 -21.86
N THR A 122 -33.40 26.65 -21.66
CA THR A 122 -33.20 28.07 -21.30
C THR A 122 -33.84 28.96 -22.37
N LYS A 123 -34.74 29.83 -21.91
CA LYS A 123 -35.45 30.81 -22.73
C LYS A 123 -34.75 32.16 -22.68
N GLU A 124 -34.33 32.56 -21.49
CA GLU A 124 -33.77 33.89 -21.26
C GLU A 124 -32.80 33.86 -20.08
N ILE A 125 -31.72 34.62 -20.18
CA ILE A 125 -30.88 34.98 -19.03
C ILE A 125 -30.86 36.51 -18.90
N CYS A 126 -31.25 37.02 -17.74
CA CYS A 126 -31.22 38.44 -17.42
C CYS A 126 -30.11 38.69 -16.38
N VAL A 127 -29.16 39.59 -16.70
CA VAL A 127 -28.09 40.03 -15.80
C VAL A 127 -28.34 41.49 -15.44
N GLU A 128 -28.67 41.74 -14.18
CA GLU A 128 -28.87 43.07 -13.60
C GLU A 128 -27.66 43.39 -12.73
N THR A 129 -26.92 44.46 -13.01
CA THR A 129 -25.67 44.76 -12.28
C THR A 129 -25.44 46.24 -12.12
N ASN A 130 -24.72 46.63 -11.07
CA ASN A 130 -24.18 47.98 -10.95
C ASN A 130 -22.80 48.02 -11.63
N CYS A 131 -22.60 49.00 -12.53
CA CYS A 131 -21.37 49.20 -13.28
C CYS A 131 -21.02 50.69 -13.25
N GLU A 132 -19.89 51.05 -12.63
CA GLU A 132 -19.33 52.42 -12.68
C GLU A 132 -20.35 53.53 -12.30
N GLY A 133 -21.22 53.23 -11.33
CA GLY A 133 -22.24 54.18 -10.85
C GLY A 133 -23.54 54.20 -11.65
N LEU A 134 -23.73 53.27 -12.60
CA LEU A 134 -24.97 53.09 -13.36
C LEU A 134 -25.57 51.70 -13.12
N GLY A 135 -26.90 51.62 -13.12
CA GLY A 135 -27.61 50.35 -13.20
C GLY A 135 -27.61 49.85 -14.65
N ILE A 136 -27.24 48.60 -14.87
CA ILE A 136 -27.27 47.97 -16.20
C ILE A 136 -28.12 46.71 -16.14
N ARG A 137 -28.91 46.48 -17.19
CA ARG A 137 -29.62 45.22 -17.44
C ARG A 137 -29.23 44.67 -18.81
N LEU A 138 -28.68 43.46 -18.82
CA LEU A 138 -28.37 42.69 -20.02
C LEU A 138 -29.39 41.56 -20.15
N VAL A 139 -30.05 41.42 -21.30
CA VAL A 139 -30.99 40.32 -21.54
C VAL A 139 -30.47 39.49 -22.71
N PHE A 140 -30.29 38.20 -22.46
CA PHE A 140 -29.89 37.19 -23.43
C PHE A 140 -31.11 36.34 -23.77
N THR A 141 -31.70 36.54 -24.95
CA THR A 141 -32.90 35.83 -25.41
C THR A 141 -32.52 34.69 -26.32
N VAL A 142 -32.99 33.47 -26.01
CA VAL A 142 -32.76 32.27 -26.81
C VAL A 142 -33.95 32.06 -27.74
N GLU A 143 -33.75 32.31 -29.03
CA GLU A 143 -34.74 32.01 -30.08
C GLU A 143 -34.59 30.57 -30.60
N ASP A 144 -33.34 30.13 -30.78
CA ASP A 144 -32.96 28.78 -31.17
C ASP A 144 -31.78 28.32 -30.29
N PRO A 145 -31.88 27.19 -29.57
CA PRO A 145 -30.78 26.69 -28.73
C PRO A 145 -29.50 26.37 -29.52
N ASP A 146 -29.59 26.13 -30.82
CA ASP A 146 -28.44 25.86 -31.68
C ASP A 146 -27.67 27.13 -32.10
N LEU A 147 -28.22 28.31 -31.81
CA LEU A 147 -27.65 29.61 -32.14
C LEU A 147 -27.28 30.41 -30.88
N PRO A 148 -26.28 31.31 -30.95
CA PRO A 148 -26.02 32.27 -29.89
C PRO A 148 -27.25 33.13 -29.56
N PRO A 149 -27.47 33.51 -28.30
CA PRO A 149 -28.62 34.31 -27.90
C PRO A 149 -28.54 35.74 -28.45
N ASN A 150 -29.70 36.34 -28.68
CA ASN A 150 -29.82 37.78 -28.95
C ASN A 150 -29.59 38.56 -27.65
N ILE A 151 -28.74 39.59 -27.70
CA ILE A 151 -28.33 40.36 -26.52
C ILE A 151 -28.90 41.77 -26.61
N SER A 152 -29.69 42.19 -25.62
CA SER A 152 -30.09 43.59 -25.43
C SER A 152 -29.46 44.18 -24.18
N VAL A 153 -29.18 45.49 -24.21
CA VAL A 153 -28.56 46.23 -23.10
C VAL A 153 -29.40 47.45 -22.76
N HIS A 154 -29.75 47.59 -21.49
CA HIS A 154 -30.51 48.73 -20.96
C HIS A 154 -29.74 49.41 -19.84
N PHE A 155 -29.61 50.73 -19.94
CA PHE A 155 -29.02 51.57 -18.90
C PHE A 155 -30.14 52.15 -18.04
N LEU A 156 -29.94 52.14 -16.73
CA LEU A 156 -30.89 52.61 -15.73
C LEU A 156 -30.25 53.72 -14.91
N GLU A 157 -31.04 54.75 -14.61
CA GLU A 157 -30.61 55.89 -13.80
C GLU A 157 -30.49 55.54 -12.31
N GLN A 158 -31.21 54.51 -11.86
CA GLN A 158 -31.19 54.04 -10.48
C GLN A 158 -30.27 52.82 -10.33
N LEU A 159 -29.47 52.82 -9.26
CA LEU A 159 -28.66 51.69 -8.84
C LEU A 159 -29.52 50.57 -8.24
N TRP A 160 -29.09 49.33 -8.46
CA TRP A 160 -29.67 48.17 -7.82
C TRP A 160 -29.29 48.09 -6.34
N PRO A 161 -30.18 47.55 -5.48
CA PRO A 161 -29.88 47.33 -4.05
C PRO A 161 -28.94 46.13 -3.80
N PHE A 162 -28.54 45.44 -4.87
CA PHE A 162 -27.57 44.34 -4.92
C PHE A 162 -26.50 44.70 -5.95
N SER A 163 -25.40 43.96 -5.97
CA SER A 163 -24.29 44.23 -6.88
C SER A 163 -24.52 43.60 -8.25
N THR A 164 -24.83 42.30 -8.29
CA THR A 164 -25.30 41.62 -9.50
C THR A 164 -26.42 40.64 -9.16
N ARG A 165 -27.44 40.58 -10.01
CA ARG A 165 -28.45 39.53 -10.05
C ARG A 165 -28.40 38.86 -11.41
N VAL A 166 -28.34 37.54 -11.44
CA VAL A 166 -28.51 36.74 -12.66
C VAL A 166 -29.79 35.92 -12.52
N THR A 167 -30.75 36.14 -13.41
CA THR A 167 -32.00 35.39 -13.47
C THR A 167 -32.01 34.53 -14.72
N VAL A 168 -32.20 33.23 -14.56
CA VAL A 168 -32.36 32.28 -15.67
C VAL A 168 -33.81 31.86 -15.75
N THR A 169 -34.43 32.03 -16.91
CA THR A 169 -35.81 31.64 -17.20
C THR A 169 -35.82 30.48 -18.18
N PHE A 170 -36.61 29.45 -17.89
CA PHE A 170 -36.68 28.22 -18.65
C PHE A 170 -38.05 28.01 -19.30
N ASN A 171 -38.08 27.28 -20.41
CA ASN A 171 -39.30 26.73 -20.99
C ASN A 171 -39.83 25.53 -20.20
N TYR A 172 -38.97 24.85 -19.43
CA TYR A 172 -39.32 23.68 -18.66
C TYR A 172 -39.29 23.97 -17.15
N HIS A 173 -40.39 23.68 -16.46
CA HIS A 173 -40.48 23.88 -15.01
C HIS A 173 -39.49 22.99 -14.21
N TRP A 174 -39.16 21.80 -14.71
CA TRP A 174 -38.26 20.87 -14.02
C TRP A 174 -36.80 21.35 -14.00
N SER A 175 -36.40 22.23 -14.91
CA SER A 175 -35.04 22.80 -14.96
C SER A 175 -34.72 23.61 -13.70
N VAL A 176 -35.72 24.29 -13.12
CA VAL A 176 -35.57 25.00 -11.84
C VAL A 176 -35.21 24.01 -10.73
N ALA A 177 -35.92 22.88 -10.64
CA ALA A 177 -35.66 21.88 -9.61
C ALA A 177 -34.27 21.23 -9.79
N ASP A 178 -33.84 20.99 -11.03
CA ASP A 178 -32.52 20.45 -11.34
C ASP A 178 -31.40 21.43 -10.92
N CYS A 179 -31.47 22.68 -11.37
CA CYS A 179 -30.53 23.73 -10.97
C CYS A 179 -30.51 23.94 -9.45
N LEU A 180 -31.67 23.96 -8.79
CA LEU A 180 -31.76 24.14 -7.34
C LEU A 180 -31.12 22.98 -6.56
N ASN A 181 -31.28 21.74 -7.04
CA ASN A 181 -30.63 20.57 -6.46
C ASN A 181 -29.10 20.69 -6.52
N HIS A 182 -28.57 21.09 -7.69
CA HIS A 182 -27.13 21.34 -7.85
C HIS A 182 -26.64 22.55 -7.05
N ALA A 183 -27.45 23.60 -6.92
CA ALA A 183 -27.14 24.75 -6.07
C ALA A 183 -26.93 24.33 -4.61
N ARG A 184 -27.85 23.55 -4.04
CA ARG A 184 -27.75 23.02 -2.67
C ARG A 184 -26.51 22.15 -2.48
N LYS A 185 -26.25 21.23 -3.43
CA LYS A 185 -25.05 20.37 -3.40
C LYS A 185 -23.76 21.20 -3.41
N SER A 186 -23.72 22.28 -4.18
CA SER A 186 -22.57 23.18 -4.28
C SER A 186 -22.39 24.00 -3.00
N LEU A 187 -23.46 24.63 -2.51
CA LEU A 187 -23.44 25.51 -1.34
C LEU A 187 -23.08 24.78 -0.04
N LYS A 188 -23.34 23.48 0.03
CA LYS A 188 -22.90 22.62 1.13
C LYS A 188 -21.42 22.81 1.50
N TYR A 189 -20.56 23.15 0.53
CA TYR A 189 -19.11 23.20 0.74
C TYR A 189 -18.54 24.61 0.90
N TYR A 190 -19.28 25.65 0.51
CA TYR A 190 -18.81 27.04 0.61
C TYR A 190 -19.12 27.61 2.00
N PRO A 191 -18.12 28.06 2.78
CA PRO A 191 -18.36 28.70 4.06
C PRO A 191 -18.83 30.13 3.83
N CYS A 192 -20.06 30.33 3.34
CA CYS A 192 -20.63 31.63 2.96
C CYS A 192 -22.07 31.75 3.45
N ARG A 193 -22.61 32.97 3.44
CA ARG A 193 -23.96 33.29 3.93
C ARG A 193 -24.94 33.36 2.76
N MET A 194 -25.37 32.21 2.28
CA MET A 194 -26.31 32.12 1.16
C MET A 194 -27.71 31.77 1.66
N GLU A 195 -28.72 32.44 1.13
CA GLU A 195 -30.13 32.15 1.39
C GLU A 195 -30.76 31.50 0.15
N ILE A 196 -31.58 30.47 0.32
CA ILE A 196 -32.43 29.90 -0.72
C ILE A 196 -33.88 30.11 -0.32
N ASN A 197 -34.63 30.90 -1.11
CA ASN A 197 -36.04 31.22 -0.85
C ASN A 197 -36.27 31.73 0.59
N GLY A 198 -35.38 32.60 1.07
CA GLY A 198 -35.41 33.18 2.42
C GLY A 198 -34.91 32.28 3.53
N MET A 199 -34.47 31.05 3.23
CA MET A 199 -33.92 30.11 4.21
C MET A 199 -32.39 30.07 4.13
N PRO A 200 -31.66 30.35 5.22
CA PRO A 200 -30.21 30.20 5.26
C PRO A 200 -29.77 28.79 4.85
N GLN A 201 -28.69 28.70 4.08
CA GLN A 201 -28.02 27.44 3.76
C GLN A 201 -26.84 27.22 4.69
N GLU A 202 -26.84 26.09 5.39
CA GLU A 202 -25.73 25.68 6.22
C GLU A 202 -24.69 24.92 5.39
N SER A 203 -23.43 25.28 5.58
CA SER A 203 -22.29 24.57 5.00
C SER A 203 -21.71 23.58 6.00
N ILE A 204 -20.96 22.59 5.51
CA ILE A 204 -20.23 21.64 6.37
C ILE A 204 -19.27 22.34 7.34
N TRP A 205 -18.78 23.52 6.99
CA TRP A 205 -17.90 24.31 7.84
C TRP A 205 -18.66 24.94 9.00
N GLN A 206 -19.90 25.39 8.75
CA GLN A 206 -20.77 25.90 9.81
C GLN A 206 -21.18 24.78 10.76
N THR A 207 -21.60 23.64 10.21
CA THR A 207 -21.91 22.44 11.01
C THR A 207 -20.72 22.01 11.87
N ALA A 208 -19.51 22.00 11.31
CA ALA A 208 -18.29 21.67 12.05
C ALA A 208 -18.01 22.66 13.20
N LEU A 209 -18.27 23.96 13.01
CA LEU A 209 -18.16 24.96 14.07
C LEU A 209 -19.21 24.74 15.16
N ASP A 210 -20.47 24.47 14.76
CA ASP A 210 -21.59 24.26 15.68
C ASP A 210 -21.42 22.97 16.51
N GLU A 211 -20.82 21.94 15.91
CA GLU A 211 -20.46 20.68 16.58
C GLU A 211 -19.08 20.72 17.27
N ALA A 212 -18.43 21.90 17.32
CA ALA A 212 -17.14 22.14 17.96
C ALA A 212 -15.99 21.22 17.46
N TYR A 213 -15.98 20.89 16.17
CA TYR A 213 -14.88 20.16 15.55
C TYR A 213 -13.61 21.01 15.53
N ALA A 214 -12.46 20.35 15.68
CA ALA A 214 -11.16 21.00 15.61
C ALA A 214 -10.78 21.33 14.16
N ILE A 215 -11.17 22.52 13.69
CA ILE A 215 -10.78 23.02 12.37
C ILE A 215 -9.32 23.49 12.40
N LYS A 216 -8.50 22.91 11.52
CA LYS A 216 -7.10 23.26 11.35
C LYS A 216 -6.89 24.09 10.09
N GLU A 217 -6.00 25.06 10.18
CA GLU A 217 -5.56 25.90 9.07
C GLU A 217 -4.03 25.91 9.03
N SER A 218 -3.45 25.75 7.84
CA SER A 218 -2.00 25.79 7.63
C SER A 218 -1.68 26.24 6.21
N GLY A 219 -1.17 27.47 6.07
CA GLY A 219 -0.94 28.07 4.76
C GLY A 219 -2.23 28.15 3.93
N ALA A 220 -2.24 27.55 2.74
CA ALA A 220 -3.40 27.50 1.87
C ALA A 220 -4.36 26.32 2.16
N MET A 221 -4.10 25.55 3.22
CA MET A 221 -4.87 24.36 3.58
C MET A 221 -5.81 24.65 4.75
N ARG A 222 -7.01 24.08 4.69
CA ARG A 222 -8.00 24.12 5.76
C ARG A 222 -8.74 22.79 5.81
N GLY A 223 -9.03 22.29 6.99
CA GLY A 223 -9.76 21.03 7.11
C GLY A 223 -9.97 20.57 8.54
N PHE A 224 -10.72 19.49 8.68
CA PHE A 224 -11.05 18.87 9.95
C PHE A 224 -11.38 17.39 9.76
N MET A 225 -11.41 16.65 10.87
CA MET A 225 -11.87 15.27 10.91
C MET A 225 -13.28 15.22 11.49
N GLU A 226 -14.14 14.44 10.87
CA GLU A 226 -15.48 14.15 11.34
C GLU A 226 -15.45 12.80 12.08
N PRO A 227 -15.94 12.73 13.34
CA PRO A 227 -16.23 11.46 13.97
C PRO A 227 -17.23 10.71 13.09
N ASN A 228 -16.97 9.44 12.79
CA ASN A 228 -17.87 8.67 11.92
C ASN A 228 -19.24 8.50 12.61
N SER A 229 -20.19 9.38 12.28
CA SER A 229 -21.53 9.40 12.81
C SER A 229 -22.34 8.31 12.11
N SER A 230 -22.23 7.08 12.63
CA SER A 230 -23.20 5.99 12.48
C SER A 230 -23.91 5.89 11.11
N TYR A 231 -23.45 5.00 10.23
CA TYR A 231 -24.24 3.92 9.59
C TYR A 231 -23.45 3.33 8.40
N ARG A 232 -22.94 2.10 8.62
CA ARG A 232 -22.82 0.99 7.65
C ARG A 232 -21.93 1.18 6.39
N TYR A 233 -20.92 0.31 6.32
CA TYR A 233 -20.23 -0.24 5.13
C TYR A 233 -19.16 0.58 4.39
N TYR A 234 -18.88 1.84 4.71
CA TYR A 234 -17.82 2.59 4.01
C TYR A 234 -16.54 2.69 4.83
N ALA A 235 -15.41 2.37 4.19
CA ALA A 235 -14.06 2.64 4.67
C ALA A 235 -13.85 4.14 4.92
N SER A 236 -12.86 4.49 5.74
CA SER A 236 -12.47 5.89 5.98
C SER A 236 -12.33 6.67 4.68
N SER A 237 -12.84 7.90 4.62
CA SER A 237 -12.92 8.67 3.39
C SER A 237 -12.45 10.12 3.54
N ILE A 238 -11.90 10.67 2.46
CA ILE A 238 -11.39 12.02 2.39
C ILE A 238 -12.20 12.78 1.34
N THR A 239 -12.95 13.79 1.78
CA THR A 239 -13.58 14.76 0.88
C THR A 239 -12.60 15.89 0.61
N PHE A 240 -12.27 16.07 -0.66
CA PHE A 240 -11.32 17.08 -1.10
C PHE A 240 -11.96 18.20 -1.88
N MET A 241 -11.49 19.40 -1.59
CA MET A 241 -11.94 20.63 -2.20
C MET A 241 -10.76 21.48 -2.65
N CYS A 242 -11.02 22.29 -3.68
CA CYS A 242 -10.15 23.38 -4.07
C CYS A 242 -10.95 24.69 -4.02
N LYS A 243 -10.52 25.66 -3.22
CA LYS A 243 -11.25 26.93 -3.01
C LYS A 243 -12.71 26.69 -2.61
N PHE A 244 -12.91 25.72 -1.74
CA PHE A 244 -14.20 25.23 -1.24
C PHE A 244 -15.11 24.59 -2.30
N GLU A 245 -14.64 24.45 -3.54
CA GLU A 245 -15.34 23.68 -4.54
C GLU A 245 -15.03 22.19 -4.38
N TYR A 246 -16.08 21.36 -4.33
CA TYR A 246 -15.96 19.91 -4.24
C TYR A 246 -15.27 19.32 -5.48
N LEU A 247 -14.18 18.60 -5.25
CA LEU A 247 -13.45 17.85 -6.29
C LEU A 247 -13.81 16.37 -6.27
N GLY A 248 -13.98 15.78 -5.08
CA GLY A 248 -14.33 14.37 -4.94
C GLY A 248 -14.17 13.86 -3.51
N THR A 249 -14.67 12.65 -3.28
CA THR A 249 -14.46 11.89 -2.05
C THR A 249 -13.78 10.58 -2.40
N TYR A 250 -12.71 10.26 -1.66
CA TYR A 250 -11.83 9.13 -1.96
C TYR A 250 -11.60 8.27 -0.71
N PRO A 251 -11.48 6.95 -0.84
CA PRO A 251 -10.92 6.11 0.22
C PRO A 251 -9.52 6.60 0.61
N VAL A 252 -9.16 6.46 1.89
CA VAL A 252 -7.85 6.93 2.40
C VAL A 252 -6.69 6.30 1.63
N GLU A 253 -6.75 5.03 1.26
CA GLU A 253 -5.65 4.35 0.56
C GLU A 253 -5.44 4.94 -0.84
N HIS A 254 -6.55 5.15 -1.55
CA HIS A 254 -6.54 5.81 -2.86
C HIS A 254 -6.02 7.24 -2.74
N TRP A 255 -6.41 7.95 -1.69
CA TRP A 255 -5.99 9.32 -1.42
C TRP A 255 -4.48 9.40 -1.21
N ILE A 256 -3.92 8.70 -0.22
CA ILE A 256 -2.50 8.85 0.15
C ILE A 256 -1.54 8.49 -0.99
N LYS A 257 -1.95 7.57 -1.89
CA LYS A 257 -1.15 7.16 -3.07
C LYS A 257 -1.47 7.92 -4.36
N GLY A 258 -2.41 8.87 -4.33
CA GLY A 258 -2.87 9.57 -5.55
C GLY A 258 -3.42 8.61 -6.62
N GLY A 259 -4.07 7.51 -6.19
CA GLY A 259 -4.72 6.52 -7.06
C GLY A 259 -3.78 5.62 -7.87
N ARG A 260 -2.49 5.51 -7.52
CA ARG A 260 -1.49 4.72 -8.28
C ARG A 260 -0.71 3.75 -7.39
N ASN A 261 -0.36 2.58 -7.95
CA ASN A 261 0.51 1.58 -7.32
C ASN A 261 0.06 1.22 -5.89
N LEU A 262 -1.23 0.93 -5.72
CA LEU A 262 -1.81 0.51 -4.45
C LEU A 262 -1.36 -0.92 -4.13
N SER A 263 -0.83 -1.10 -2.92
CA SER A 263 -0.51 -2.41 -2.37
C SER A 263 -1.69 -2.99 -1.57
N GLU A 264 -2.69 -2.15 -1.26
CA GLU A 264 -3.87 -2.45 -0.44
C GLU A 264 -3.49 -3.00 0.94
N ASN A 265 -2.37 -2.50 1.48
CA ASN A 265 -1.85 -2.92 2.77
C ASN A 265 -1.04 -1.81 3.45
N LEU A 266 -0.55 -2.04 4.68
CA LEU A 266 0.13 -1.04 5.49
C LEU A 266 1.44 -0.49 4.87
N LYS A 267 1.96 -1.08 3.79
CA LYS A 267 3.06 -0.49 3.02
C LYS A 267 2.67 0.85 2.40
N ASP A 268 1.41 1.02 2.00
CA ASP A 268 0.97 2.27 1.38
C ASP A 268 1.07 3.44 2.38
N TYR A 269 0.58 3.21 3.60
CA TYR A 269 0.69 4.13 4.75
C TYR A 269 2.16 4.42 5.13
N TYR A 270 3.00 3.37 5.16
CA TYR A 270 4.43 3.54 5.41
C TYR A 270 5.09 4.45 4.36
N THR A 271 4.81 4.25 3.07
CA THR A 271 5.46 5.02 2.01
C THR A 271 5.13 6.51 2.02
N THR A 272 4.04 6.90 2.66
CA THR A 272 3.55 8.28 2.73
C THR A 272 3.66 8.89 4.11
N ASP A 273 4.28 8.19 5.08
CA ASP A 273 4.35 8.57 6.50
C ASP A 273 2.95 8.93 7.06
N THR A 274 1.91 8.24 6.58
CA THR A 274 0.51 8.49 6.94
C THR A 274 0.13 7.59 8.11
N PRO A 275 -0.32 8.15 9.26
CA PRO A 275 -0.79 7.33 10.36
C PRO A 275 -2.02 6.52 9.98
N TYR A 276 -2.12 5.32 10.55
CA TYR A 276 -3.34 4.53 10.48
C TYR A 276 -4.32 4.97 11.58
N TYR A 277 -5.51 5.39 11.18
CA TYR A 277 -6.62 5.71 12.08
C TYR A 277 -7.90 5.12 11.49
N PRO A 278 -8.62 4.23 12.21
CA PRO A 278 -9.81 3.59 11.70
C PRO A 278 -11.02 4.54 11.72
N ASP A 279 -12.01 4.24 10.88
CA ASP A 279 -13.37 4.78 10.92
C ASP A 279 -13.45 6.30 11.05
N PHE A 280 -12.84 7.04 10.12
CA PHE A 280 -12.94 8.50 10.08
C PHE A 280 -13.31 9.02 8.70
N ASN A 281 -13.97 10.18 8.69
CA ASN A 281 -14.03 11.02 7.50
C ASN A 281 -13.19 12.26 7.74
N ALA A 282 -12.58 12.79 6.68
CA ALA A 282 -11.91 14.07 6.75
C ALA A 282 -12.32 14.97 5.60
N ILE A 283 -12.38 16.26 5.92
CA ILE A 283 -12.66 17.34 5.00
C ILE A 283 -11.36 18.10 4.81
N VAL A 284 -10.85 18.17 3.57
CA VAL A 284 -9.62 18.89 3.23
C VAL A 284 -9.90 19.85 2.08
N ASN A 285 -9.58 21.13 2.29
CA ASN A 285 -9.62 22.17 1.27
C ASN A 285 -8.21 22.73 1.03
N THR A 286 -7.90 23.01 -0.22
CA THR A 286 -6.71 23.76 -0.62
C THR A 286 -7.08 24.97 -1.50
N ASN A 287 -6.38 26.08 -1.37
CA ASN A 287 -6.54 27.22 -2.29
C ASN A 287 -5.47 27.27 -3.40
N ASP A 288 -4.49 26.37 -3.35
CA ASP A 288 -3.26 26.45 -4.14
C ASP A 288 -3.22 25.56 -5.39
N LEU A 289 -4.24 24.72 -5.57
CA LEU A 289 -4.18 23.66 -6.56
C LEU A 289 -4.54 24.15 -7.96
N THR A 290 -3.82 23.68 -8.98
CA THR A 290 -4.07 24.06 -10.37
C THR A 290 -5.08 23.10 -11.00
N THR A 291 -6.37 23.43 -10.92
CA THR A 291 -7.41 22.60 -11.54
C THR A 291 -7.37 22.72 -13.07
N THR A 292 -7.45 21.58 -13.77
CA THR A 292 -7.64 21.50 -15.23
C THR A 292 -9.11 21.69 -15.59
N ILE A 293 -9.42 21.84 -16.89
CA ILE A 293 -10.81 22.01 -17.38
C ILE A 293 -11.71 20.83 -16.94
N SER A 294 -11.21 19.59 -16.98
CA SER A 294 -11.96 18.41 -16.51
C SER A 294 -11.92 18.23 -15.00
N ARG A 295 -10.98 18.88 -14.30
CA ARG A 295 -10.75 18.80 -12.86
C ARG A 295 -10.41 17.39 -12.33
N ASP A 296 -9.89 16.50 -13.18
CA ASP A 296 -9.51 15.13 -12.79
C ASP A 296 -8.00 14.92 -12.61
N GLY A 297 -7.18 15.88 -13.07
CA GLY A 297 -5.72 15.74 -13.12
C GLY A 297 -4.96 16.19 -11.88
N TRP A 298 -5.66 16.60 -10.81
CA TRP A 298 -5.04 17.28 -9.67
C TRP A 298 -4.19 16.40 -8.78
N MET A 299 -4.39 15.08 -8.76
CA MET A 299 -3.53 14.14 -8.02
C MET A 299 -2.09 14.12 -8.56
N LEU A 300 -1.84 14.69 -9.74
CA LEU A 300 -0.51 14.83 -10.35
C LEU A 300 0.16 16.17 -10.03
N ASP A 301 -0.58 17.11 -9.43
CA ASP A 301 -0.03 18.38 -8.98
C ASP A 301 0.85 18.14 -7.74
N TYR A 302 2.07 18.68 -7.71
CA TYR A 302 2.95 18.55 -6.54
C TYR A 302 2.33 19.17 -5.28
N LYS A 303 1.38 20.11 -5.44
CA LYS A 303 0.59 20.68 -4.34
C LYS A 303 -0.28 19.64 -3.64
N PHE A 304 -0.63 18.54 -4.32
CA PHE A 304 -1.35 17.44 -3.71
C PHE A 304 -0.57 16.80 -2.55
N THR A 305 0.76 16.70 -2.67
CA THR A 305 1.61 16.18 -1.59
C THR A 305 1.47 17.03 -0.31
N SER A 306 1.30 18.35 -0.45
CA SER A 306 1.02 19.23 0.69
C SER A 306 -0.33 18.93 1.34
N ALA A 307 -1.34 18.54 0.55
CA ALA A 307 -2.65 18.14 1.09
C ALA A 307 -2.57 16.80 1.83
N VAL A 308 -1.77 15.84 1.34
CA VAL A 308 -1.49 14.58 2.06
C VAL A 308 -0.78 14.85 3.38
N HIS A 309 0.24 15.72 3.40
CA HIS A 309 0.90 16.11 4.65
C HIS A 309 -0.03 16.80 5.64
N PHE A 310 -0.90 17.69 5.15
CA PHE A 310 -1.91 18.33 5.98
C PHE A 310 -2.89 17.31 6.58
N LEU A 311 -3.34 16.33 5.79
CA LEU A 311 -4.15 15.21 6.30
C LEU A 311 -3.40 14.41 7.35
N ASN A 312 -2.14 14.04 7.10
CA ASN A 312 -1.33 13.33 8.08
C ASN A 312 -1.27 14.10 9.40
N ASP A 313 -1.07 15.42 9.33
CA ASP A 313 -1.02 16.28 10.50
C ASP A 313 -2.36 16.37 11.25
N LEU A 314 -3.50 16.34 10.55
CA LEU A 314 -4.81 16.19 11.19
C LEU A 314 -4.92 14.86 11.94
N ILE A 315 -4.52 13.75 11.30
CA ILE A 315 -4.58 12.43 11.90
C ILE A 315 -3.64 12.33 13.09
N TRP A 316 -2.44 12.92 13.02
CA TRP A 316 -1.50 13.00 14.15
C TRP A 316 -2.10 13.73 15.35
N ASP A 317 -2.76 14.86 15.12
CA ASP A 317 -3.42 15.61 16.19
C ASP A 317 -4.57 14.81 16.81
N GLN A 318 -5.36 14.11 15.99
CA GLN A 318 -6.45 13.26 16.45
C GLN A 318 -5.94 12.05 17.25
N LEU A 319 -4.88 11.41 16.77
CA LEU A 319 -4.17 10.35 17.47
C LEU A 319 -3.66 10.85 18.84
N ALA A 320 -3.04 12.04 18.86
CA ALA A 320 -2.56 12.67 20.09
C ALA A 320 -3.70 12.96 21.09
N ALA A 321 -4.86 13.41 20.60
CA ALA A 321 -6.01 13.74 21.44
C ALA A 321 -6.77 12.52 21.99
N THR A 322 -6.68 11.36 21.32
CA THR A 322 -7.46 10.15 21.65
C THR A 322 -6.71 9.13 22.50
N PHE A 323 -5.53 9.49 22.99
CA PHE A 323 -4.71 8.63 23.82
C PHE A 323 -5.24 8.45 25.26
N PRO A 324 -5.05 7.28 25.90
CA PRO A 324 -4.43 6.06 25.38
C PRO A 324 -5.30 5.27 24.40
N TRP A 325 -4.66 4.76 23.34
CA TRP A 325 -5.32 3.83 22.43
C TRP A 325 -5.36 2.46 23.08
N HIS A 326 -6.56 1.93 23.22
CA HIS A 326 -6.78 0.60 23.76
C HIS A 326 -6.80 -0.46 22.64
N ASP A 327 -6.88 -0.02 21.38
CA ASP A 327 -6.88 -0.91 20.22
C ASP A 327 -5.45 -1.35 19.85
N THR A 328 -5.20 -2.65 20.03
CA THR A 328 -3.92 -3.28 19.68
C THR A 328 -3.65 -3.22 18.18
N GLN A 329 -4.67 -3.25 17.32
CA GLN A 329 -4.49 -3.17 15.87
C GLN A 329 -3.99 -1.79 15.42
N VAL A 330 -4.50 -0.72 16.02
CA VAL A 330 -4.02 0.65 15.78
C VAL A 330 -2.57 0.80 16.24
N LEU A 331 -2.24 0.28 17.42
CA LEU A 331 -0.88 0.31 17.96
C LEU A 331 0.10 -0.47 17.08
N LEU A 332 -0.27 -1.68 16.64
CA LEU A 332 0.57 -2.50 15.77
C LEU A 332 0.77 -1.82 14.40
N ALA A 333 -0.31 -1.40 13.75
CA ALA A 333 -0.23 -0.78 12.43
C ALA A 333 0.69 0.45 12.44
N ASN A 334 0.50 1.35 13.41
CA ASN A 334 1.34 2.54 13.54
C ASN A 334 2.77 2.20 13.99
N SER A 335 2.98 1.10 14.74
CA SER A 335 4.34 0.62 15.04
C SER A 335 5.09 0.24 13.76
N TYR A 336 4.43 -0.45 12.83
CA TYR A 336 5.03 -0.78 11.53
C TYR A 336 5.27 0.45 10.67
N ILE A 337 4.26 1.32 10.54
CA ILE A 337 4.34 2.54 9.73
C ILE A 337 5.51 3.42 10.22
N PHE A 338 5.64 3.60 11.54
CA PHE A 338 6.62 4.52 12.12
C PHE A 338 7.90 3.85 12.63
N ARG A 339 8.19 2.62 12.23
CA ARG A 339 9.35 1.84 12.72
C ARG A 339 10.70 2.57 12.71
N HIS A 340 10.96 3.44 11.73
CA HIS A 340 12.19 4.25 11.72
C HIS A 340 12.19 5.37 12.76
N LYS A 341 11.03 6.02 12.98
CA LYS A 341 10.86 7.02 14.05
C LYS A 341 10.95 6.35 15.43
N LEU A 342 10.41 5.14 15.57
CA LEU A 342 10.56 4.32 16.78
C LEU A 342 12.01 3.95 17.03
N ARG A 343 12.74 3.48 16.01
CA ARG A 343 14.19 3.22 16.13
C ARG A 343 14.95 4.44 16.64
N ALA A 344 14.71 5.62 16.04
CA ALA A 344 15.36 6.85 16.49
C ALA A 344 15.04 7.16 17.96
N TYR A 345 13.77 6.99 18.35
CA TYR A 345 13.34 7.16 19.73
C TYR A 345 14.00 6.16 20.69
N LEU A 346 14.07 4.88 20.35
CA LEU A 346 14.75 3.84 21.15
C LEU A 346 16.24 4.12 21.33
N GLN A 347 16.88 4.77 20.36
CA GLN A 347 18.32 5.08 20.42
C GLN A 347 18.65 6.39 21.15
N ALA A 348 17.81 7.41 21.02
CA ALA A 348 18.11 8.78 21.46
C ALA A 348 17.07 9.38 22.44
N GLY A 349 16.01 8.65 22.77
CA GLY A 349 14.87 9.15 23.55
C GLY A 349 13.99 10.17 22.81
N LYS A 350 14.25 10.39 21.51
CA LYS A 350 13.53 11.33 20.64
C LYS A 350 13.51 10.82 19.19
N SER A 351 12.41 11.05 18.46
CA SER A 351 12.26 10.61 17.07
C SER A 351 12.97 11.52 16.06
N ASN A 352 12.66 12.83 16.07
CA ASN A 352 13.26 13.85 15.22
C ASN A 352 13.14 15.24 15.88
N ALA A 353 14.15 16.10 15.71
CA ALA A 353 14.15 17.46 16.25
C ALA A 353 13.03 18.35 15.66
N ASN A 354 12.60 18.06 14.42
CA ASN A 354 11.56 18.84 13.72
C ASN A 354 10.13 18.28 13.91
N ASP A 355 9.97 17.15 14.62
CA ASP A 355 8.64 16.60 14.88
C ASP A 355 7.90 17.50 15.88
N SER A 356 6.61 17.74 15.65
CA SER A 356 5.75 18.47 16.59
C SER A 356 5.63 17.72 17.92
N GLU A 357 5.24 18.44 18.99
CA GLU A 357 5.04 17.85 20.31
C GLU A 357 4.04 16.67 20.28
N ASN A 358 2.95 16.80 19.51
CA ASN A 358 1.96 15.75 19.31
C ASN A 358 2.56 14.49 18.67
N LYS A 359 3.40 14.67 17.64
CA LYS A 359 4.11 13.55 16.98
C LYS A 359 5.05 12.86 17.96
N GLN A 360 5.84 13.62 18.71
CA GLN A 360 6.76 13.05 19.71
C GLN A 360 6.02 12.28 20.80
N LYS A 361 4.90 12.80 21.31
CA LYS A 361 4.02 12.12 22.27
C LYS A 361 3.54 10.78 21.74
N VAL A 362 3.01 10.75 20.51
CA VAL A 362 2.56 9.50 19.90
C VAL A 362 3.69 8.49 19.73
N ILE A 363 4.86 8.92 19.25
CA ILE A 363 6.00 8.00 19.07
C ILE A 363 6.45 7.43 20.41
N GLN A 364 6.52 8.26 21.45
CA GLN A 364 6.78 7.80 22.81
C GLN A 364 5.77 6.74 23.25
N TRP A 365 4.48 6.99 23.03
CA TRP A 365 3.43 6.05 23.40
C TRP A 365 3.51 4.72 22.67
N LEU A 366 3.83 4.73 21.38
CA LEU A 366 4.05 3.50 20.61
C LEU A 366 5.23 2.70 21.18
N CYS A 367 6.29 3.37 21.63
CA CYS A 367 7.42 2.74 22.30
C CYS A 367 7.06 2.17 23.68
N ASP A 368 6.21 2.87 24.44
CA ASP A 368 5.75 2.52 25.80
C ASP A 368 4.60 1.48 25.80
N ALA A 369 3.94 1.27 24.66
CA ALA A 369 2.75 0.43 24.57
C ALA A 369 3.07 -1.06 24.81
N LYS A 370 2.51 -1.61 25.90
CA LYS A 370 2.67 -3.02 26.29
C LYS A 370 1.78 -3.94 25.47
N ILE A 371 2.20 -4.29 24.26
CA ILE A 371 1.43 -5.09 23.30
C ILE A 371 2.08 -6.42 22.90
N TYR A 372 3.36 -6.62 23.21
CA TYR A 372 4.11 -7.82 22.80
C TYR A 372 4.08 -8.86 23.92
N ARG A 373 3.67 -10.09 23.60
CA ARG A 373 3.73 -11.20 24.55
C ARG A 373 5.10 -11.86 24.49
N VAL A 374 5.62 -12.26 25.64
CA VAL A 374 6.82 -13.10 25.75
C VAL A 374 6.38 -14.54 26.05
N LYS A 375 7.03 -15.52 25.42
CA LYS A 375 6.79 -16.94 25.69
C LYS A 375 6.93 -17.25 27.19
N ASP A 376 6.04 -18.10 27.70
CA ASP A 376 5.96 -18.50 29.12
C ASP A 376 5.66 -17.35 30.11
N ARG A 377 5.31 -16.15 29.61
CA ARG A 377 4.90 -15.01 30.41
C ARG A 377 3.52 -14.51 30.01
N TRP A 378 2.72 -14.17 31.01
CA TRP A 378 1.37 -13.64 30.82
C TRP A 378 1.37 -12.12 30.63
N GLU A 379 2.38 -11.43 31.14
CA GLU A 379 2.53 -10.00 31.02
C GLU A 379 2.91 -9.59 29.58
N LYS A 380 2.46 -8.42 29.16
CA LYS A 380 2.83 -7.81 27.89
C LYS A 380 3.98 -6.83 28.10
N PHE A 381 4.82 -6.74 27.08
CA PHE A 381 6.03 -5.92 27.03
C PHE A 381 5.87 -4.84 25.98
N SER A 382 6.49 -3.69 26.23
CA SER A 382 6.65 -2.59 25.28
C SER A 382 7.96 -2.74 24.50
N LEU A 383 8.15 -1.92 23.45
CA LEU A 383 9.43 -1.91 22.73
C LEU A 383 10.59 -1.46 23.62
N LEU A 384 10.32 -0.55 24.57
CA LEU A 384 11.29 -0.11 25.57
C LEU A 384 11.63 -1.22 26.56
N ASP A 385 10.62 -1.97 27.04
CA ASP A 385 10.88 -3.13 27.91
C ASP A 385 11.72 -4.17 27.15
N ILE A 386 11.41 -4.44 25.89
CA ILE A 386 12.18 -5.37 25.05
C ILE A 386 13.64 -4.90 24.93
N GLN A 387 13.86 -3.63 24.59
CA GLN A 387 15.21 -3.08 24.45
C GLN A 387 16.01 -3.15 25.76
N ALA A 388 15.37 -2.82 26.89
CA ALA A 388 16.03 -2.82 28.19
C ALA A 388 16.39 -4.22 28.69
N ASN A 389 15.67 -5.25 28.25
CA ASN A 389 15.90 -6.64 28.65
C ASN A 389 16.73 -7.45 27.63
N LEU A 390 17.08 -6.87 26.48
CA LEU A 390 17.88 -7.55 25.45
C LEU A 390 19.37 -7.42 25.79
N SER A 391 20.04 -8.56 25.95
CA SER A 391 21.48 -8.62 26.21
C SER A 391 22.28 -8.21 24.98
N GLU A 392 23.39 -7.49 25.19
CA GLU A 392 24.29 -7.09 24.11
C GLU A 392 24.83 -8.33 23.35
N GLY A 393 24.77 -8.28 22.02
CA GLY A 393 25.24 -9.36 21.14
C GLY A 393 24.28 -10.55 20.98
N LEU A 394 23.14 -10.57 21.68
CA LEU A 394 22.06 -11.53 21.42
C LEU A 394 21.00 -10.93 20.48
N PRO A 395 20.51 -11.71 19.50
CA PRO A 395 19.42 -11.28 18.63
C PRO A 395 18.09 -11.32 19.36
N LEU A 396 17.16 -10.46 18.92
CA LEU A 396 15.76 -10.57 19.31
C LEU A 396 15.10 -11.75 18.58
N PHE A 397 14.70 -12.77 19.32
CA PHE A 397 13.94 -13.89 18.76
C PHE A 397 12.44 -13.65 18.81
N TYR A 398 11.73 -13.99 17.74
CA TYR A 398 10.28 -13.95 17.71
C TYR A 398 9.70 -15.08 16.86
N SER A 399 8.43 -15.42 17.10
CA SER A 399 7.65 -16.38 16.32
C SER A 399 6.24 -15.79 16.14
N SER A 400 5.94 -15.32 14.94
CA SER A 400 4.66 -14.68 14.61
C SER A 400 3.53 -15.69 14.45
N ASP A 401 3.83 -16.85 13.87
CA ASP A 401 2.86 -17.91 13.60
C ASP A 401 2.80 -18.95 14.72
N GLN A 402 3.72 -18.87 15.70
CA GLN A 402 3.82 -19.78 16.85
C GLN A 402 4.10 -21.23 16.45
N GLU A 403 4.44 -21.49 15.18
CA GLU A 403 4.74 -22.83 14.67
C GLU A 403 6.09 -23.35 15.20
N ASN A 404 7.05 -22.44 15.39
CA ASN A 404 8.42 -22.79 15.76
C ASN A 404 8.87 -22.11 17.06
N GLU A 405 7.96 -21.76 17.96
CA GLU A 405 8.32 -21.19 19.28
C GLU A 405 9.13 -22.16 20.17
N ASN A 406 9.05 -23.46 19.89
CA ASN A 406 9.81 -24.53 20.55
C ASN A 406 10.99 -25.02 19.71
N TRP A 407 11.44 -24.24 18.72
CA TRP A 407 12.53 -24.66 17.85
C TRP A 407 13.76 -25.07 18.68
N LEU A 408 14.30 -26.26 18.39
CA LEU A 408 15.38 -26.92 19.14
C LEU A 408 15.10 -27.11 20.64
N GLY A 409 13.83 -27.15 21.07
CA GLY A 409 13.46 -27.25 22.48
C GLY A 409 14.01 -26.09 23.33
N GLY A 410 14.24 -24.91 22.72
CA GLY A 410 14.88 -23.78 23.39
C GLY A 410 16.39 -23.93 23.58
N ALA A 411 17.05 -24.87 22.88
CA ALA A 411 18.49 -25.13 22.99
C ALA A 411 19.37 -24.10 22.25
N PHE A 412 19.00 -22.82 22.35
CA PHE A 412 19.74 -21.67 21.87
C PHE A 412 19.73 -20.56 22.93
N LYS A 413 20.79 -19.75 22.99
CA LYS A 413 20.93 -18.67 23.95
C LYS A 413 20.04 -17.49 23.53
N HIS A 414 19.10 -17.13 24.38
CA HIS A 414 18.18 -16.00 24.16
C HIS A 414 17.77 -15.42 25.50
N ASP A 415 17.39 -14.13 25.53
CA ASP A 415 16.80 -13.53 26.73
C ASP A 415 15.32 -13.92 26.86
N PHE A 416 14.60 -13.90 25.74
CA PHE A 416 13.18 -14.26 25.64
C PHE A 416 12.79 -14.45 24.16
N ILE A 417 11.61 -15.02 23.93
CA ILE A 417 11.00 -15.16 22.59
C ILE A 417 9.72 -14.35 22.56
N LEU A 418 9.61 -13.43 21.60
CA LEU A 418 8.37 -12.68 21.39
C LEU A 418 7.36 -13.49 20.59
N LEU A 419 6.10 -13.42 21.03
CA LEU A 419 4.93 -14.02 20.38
C LEU A 419 4.00 -12.87 19.98
N PRO A 420 4.33 -12.10 18.94
CA PRO A 420 3.55 -10.94 18.55
C PRO A 420 2.15 -11.35 18.05
N ALA A 421 1.15 -10.53 18.33
CA ALA A 421 -0.21 -10.76 17.83
C ALA A 421 -0.29 -10.50 16.32
N ARG A 422 -1.19 -11.17 15.58
CA ARG A 422 -1.35 -10.87 14.15
C ARG A 422 -1.95 -9.48 13.94
N CYS A 423 -1.31 -8.67 13.08
CA CYS A 423 -1.89 -7.42 12.61
C CYS A 423 -2.83 -7.68 11.43
N THR A 424 -4.09 -7.32 11.58
CA THR A 424 -5.16 -7.45 10.57
C THR A 424 -5.63 -6.11 10.03
N ALA A 425 -5.21 -4.99 10.64
CA ALA A 425 -5.46 -3.64 10.13
C ALA A 425 -4.95 -3.50 8.69
N HIS A 426 -5.83 -3.12 7.76
CA HIS A 426 -5.59 -3.09 6.31
C HIS A 426 -4.71 -4.26 5.82
N HIS A 427 -5.12 -5.49 6.11
CA HIS A 427 -4.42 -6.70 5.63
C HIS A 427 -2.95 -6.85 6.10
N GLY A 428 -2.47 -6.02 7.04
CA GLY A 428 -1.10 -6.07 7.57
C GLY A 428 -0.06 -5.62 6.54
N ALA A 429 1.11 -6.26 6.53
CA ALA A 429 2.12 -6.10 5.49
C ALA A 429 2.91 -7.41 5.32
N PRO A 430 3.34 -7.78 4.10
CA PRO A 430 4.26 -8.91 3.92
C PRO A 430 5.56 -8.67 4.70
N GLY A 431 5.96 -9.62 5.54
CA GLY A 431 7.14 -9.49 6.38
C GLY A 431 6.99 -8.48 7.54
N PHE A 432 5.76 -8.16 7.96
CA PHE A 432 5.44 -7.13 8.97
C PHE A 432 6.42 -7.08 10.16
N TYR A 433 6.56 -8.19 10.89
CA TYR A 433 7.41 -8.24 12.09
C TYR A 433 8.90 -8.30 11.76
N GLN A 434 9.26 -8.88 10.62
CA GLN A 434 10.64 -8.88 10.15
C GLN A 434 11.10 -7.45 9.92
N ASP A 435 10.34 -6.67 9.15
CA ASP A 435 10.64 -5.26 8.86
C ASP A 435 10.65 -4.42 10.14
N LEU A 436 9.64 -4.57 11.00
CA LEU A 436 9.53 -3.83 12.26
C LEU A 436 10.73 -4.09 13.17
N PHE A 437 10.97 -5.36 13.51
CA PHE A 437 11.98 -5.69 14.51
C PHE A 437 13.41 -5.52 13.99
N THR A 438 13.70 -5.85 12.73
CA THR A 438 15.03 -5.56 12.15
C THR A 438 15.30 -4.07 11.97
N THR A 439 14.26 -3.23 11.90
CA THR A 439 14.45 -1.79 11.90
C THR A 439 14.75 -1.27 13.30
N CYS A 440 13.98 -1.71 14.30
CA CYS A 440 14.07 -1.21 15.68
C CYS A 440 15.27 -1.77 16.46
N PHE A 441 15.67 -3.01 16.18
CA PHE A 441 16.73 -3.72 16.91
C PHE A 441 17.89 -4.05 15.99
N GLN A 442 19.09 -4.21 16.58
CA GLN A 442 20.31 -4.48 15.82
C GLN A 442 20.23 -5.79 15.02
N GLU A 443 19.60 -6.80 15.60
CA GLU A 443 19.38 -8.09 14.96
C GLU A 443 18.05 -8.68 15.48
N ALA A 444 17.22 -9.18 14.55
CA ALA A 444 15.97 -9.84 14.86
C ALA A 444 15.80 -11.09 13.99
N ILE A 445 15.36 -12.18 14.61
CA ILE A 445 15.31 -13.51 14.02
C ILE A 445 13.92 -14.09 14.16
N ASN A 446 13.30 -14.36 13.02
CA ASN A 446 12.04 -15.10 12.94
C ASN A 446 12.31 -16.61 13.07
N LEU A 447 11.83 -17.21 14.16
CA LEU A 447 11.91 -18.66 14.37
C LEU A 447 11.05 -19.44 13.38
N ASP A 448 10.00 -18.84 12.82
CA ASP A 448 9.11 -19.54 11.89
C ASP A 448 9.76 -19.77 10.53
N THR A 449 10.74 -18.94 10.15
CA THR A 449 11.42 -19.02 8.85
C THR A 449 12.93 -19.32 8.96
N ILE A 450 13.48 -19.46 10.17
CA ILE A 450 14.94 -19.62 10.37
C ILE A 450 15.51 -20.86 9.69
N GLN A 451 14.73 -21.95 9.62
CA GLN A 451 15.16 -23.24 9.04
C GLN A 451 15.52 -23.12 7.55
N GLU A 452 14.98 -22.12 6.86
CA GLU A 452 15.25 -21.89 5.44
C GLU A 452 16.61 -21.22 5.22
N ASN A 453 17.13 -20.52 6.24
CA ASN A 453 18.31 -19.67 6.16
C ASN A 453 19.55 -20.33 6.80
N ALA A 454 20.16 -21.27 6.07
CA ALA A 454 21.35 -22.00 6.53
C ALA A 454 22.54 -21.06 6.87
N LYS A 455 22.68 -19.93 6.17
CA LYS A 455 23.73 -18.94 6.44
C LYS A 455 23.55 -18.31 7.83
N LEU A 456 22.32 -17.94 8.16
CA LEU A 456 21.98 -17.42 9.48
C LEU A 456 22.18 -18.48 10.57
N ILE A 457 21.74 -19.72 10.34
CA ILE A 457 21.97 -20.82 11.31
C ILE A 457 23.47 -21.01 11.57
N LYS A 458 24.29 -21.00 10.52
CA LYS A 458 25.75 -21.11 10.65
C LYS A 458 26.33 -19.95 11.47
N ASP A 459 25.94 -18.71 11.19
CA ASP A 459 26.37 -17.54 11.97
C ASP A 459 26.04 -17.68 13.47
N LEU A 460 24.84 -18.14 13.79
CA LEU A 460 24.41 -18.35 15.17
C LEU A 460 25.19 -19.48 15.87
N VAL A 461 25.60 -20.52 15.13
CA VAL A 461 26.48 -21.57 15.65
C VAL A 461 27.88 -21.03 15.90
N ASP A 462 28.43 -20.27 14.96
CA ASP A 462 29.77 -19.68 15.06
C ASP A 462 29.85 -18.70 16.24
N ARG A 463 28.78 -17.92 16.48
CA ARG A 463 28.60 -17.04 17.64
C ARG A 463 28.28 -17.78 18.94
N LYS A 464 28.19 -19.11 18.92
CA LYS A 464 27.83 -19.97 20.06
C LYS A 464 26.47 -19.66 20.68
N ILE A 465 25.57 -19.04 19.90
CA ILE A 465 24.18 -18.80 20.28
C ILE A 465 23.41 -20.13 20.19
N ILE A 466 23.64 -20.90 19.12
CA ILE A 466 23.08 -22.24 18.96
C ILE A 466 24.19 -23.27 19.18
N LYS A 467 23.90 -24.31 19.97
CA LYS A 467 24.82 -25.45 20.07
C LYS A 467 24.73 -26.30 18.82
N LYS A 468 25.86 -26.55 18.14
CA LYS A 468 25.96 -27.42 16.95
C LYS A 468 25.26 -28.78 17.16
N SER A 469 25.43 -29.37 18.36
CA SER A 469 24.84 -30.65 18.74
C SER A 469 23.30 -30.65 18.82
N SER A 470 22.68 -29.48 19.02
CA SER A 470 21.22 -29.35 19.11
C SER A 470 20.56 -29.34 17.74
N LEU A 471 21.32 -28.99 16.68
CA LEU A 471 20.84 -28.93 15.30
C LEU A 471 20.97 -30.27 14.56
N VAL A 472 21.68 -31.24 15.14
CA VAL A 472 21.87 -32.57 14.53
C VAL A 472 20.70 -33.45 14.93
N VAL A 473 19.91 -33.86 13.93
CA VAL A 473 18.83 -34.82 14.11
C VAL A 473 19.41 -36.11 14.67
N LYS A 474 18.87 -36.59 15.79
CA LYS A 474 19.35 -37.82 16.43
C LYS A 474 18.87 -39.05 15.67
N CYS A 475 19.78 -39.67 14.93
CA CYS A 475 19.55 -40.92 14.22
C CYS A 475 20.15 -42.12 14.97
N LYS A 476 19.59 -43.30 14.71
CA LYS A 476 20.16 -44.58 15.16
C LYS A 476 20.03 -45.61 14.05
N PHE A 477 21.10 -46.33 13.74
CA PHE A 477 21.00 -47.46 12.81
C PHE A 477 20.21 -48.62 13.42
N VAL A 478 19.42 -49.28 12.56
CA VAL A 478 18.75 -50.52 12.87
C VAL A 478 19.77 -51.64 12.72
N GLY A 479 20.09 -52.33 13.82
CA GLY A 479 21.07 -53.41 13.80
C GLY A 479 20.58 -54.61 12.98
N ASN A 480 21.50 -55.32 12.33
CA ASN A 480 21.20 -56.46 11.45
C ASN A 480 20.36 -57.57 12.14
N THR A 481 20.48 -57.73 13.45
CA THR A 481 19.70 -58.71 14.24
C THR A 481 18.23 -58.32 14.42
N ARG A 482 17.84 -57.08 14.09
CA ARG A 482 16.46 -56.58 14.16
C ARG A 482 15.79 -56.52 12.78
N LEU A 483 16.50 -56.88 11.72
CA LEU A 483 15.97 -56.87 10.36
C LEU A 483 15.18 -58.14 10.09
N ASP A 484 14.00 -58.01 9.48
CA ASP A 484 13.29 -59.14 8.91
C ASP A 484 13.93 -59.60 7.58
N GLU A 485 13.47 -60.74 7.06
CA GLU A 485 14.01 -61.33 5.82
C GLU A 485 13.87 -60.39 4.61
N ASN A 486 12.76 -59.64 4.52
CA ASN A 486 12.50 -58.73 3.40
C ASN A 486 13.41 -57.50 3.47
N GLN A 487 13.62 -56.95 4.66
CA GLN A 487 14.52 -55.84 4.94
C GLN A 487 15.97 -56.21 4.66
N ALA A 488 16.42 -57.38 5.13
CA ALA A 488 17.77 -57.88 4.87
C ALA A 488 17.99 -58.10 3.37
N LYS A 489 17.03 -58.72 2.69
CA LYS A 489 17.07 -58.94 1.24
C LYS A 489 17.12 -57.61 0.47
N PHE A 490 16.31 -56.62 0.84
CA PHE A 490 16.30 -55.33 0.18
C PHE A 490 17.60 -54.54 0.37
N LEU A 491 18.23 -54.59 1.56
CA LEU A 491 19.56 -54.01 1.75
C LEU A 491 20.62 -54.71 0.91
N LEU A 492 20.57 -56.04 0.77
CA LEU A 492 21.47 -56.78 -0.12
C LEU A 492 21.30 -56.31 -1.57
N GLU A 493 20.06 -56.15 -2.04
CA GLU A 493 19.77 -55.64 -3.39
C GLU A 493 20.31 -54.22 -3.60
N ILE A 494 20.14 -53.31 -2.64
CA ILE A 494 20.68 -51.94 -2.71
C ILE A 494 22.20 -51.94 -2.64
N ASN A 495 22.81 -52.73 -1.75
CA ASN A 495 24.25 -52.81 -1.59
C ASN A 495 24.94 -53.37 -2.83
N ALA A 496 24.35 -54.37 -3.49
CA ALA A 496 24.86 -54.88 -4.77
C ALA A 496 24.92 -53.79 -5.85
N LEU A 497 23.97 -52.84 -5.85
CA LEU A 497 24.04 -51.68 -6.73
C LEU A 497 25.10 -50.68 -6.28
N LEU A 498 25.18 -50.37 -4.97
CA LEU A 498 26.15 -49.41 -4.44
C LEU A 498 27.62 -49.86 -4.57
N GLU A 499 27.88 -51.16 -4.63
CA GLU A 499 29.23 -51.74 -4.81
C GLU A 499 29.75 -51.63 -6.25
N GLN A 500 28.93 -51.19 -7.21
CA GLN A 500 29.40 -50.95 -8.58
C GLN A 500 30.47 -49.84 -8.61
N PRO A 501 31.63 -50.07 -9.25
CA PRO A 501 32.74 -49.12 -9.27
C PRO A 501 32.35 -47.73 -9.76
N GLU A 502 31.45 -47.63 -10.74
CA GLU A 502 30.96 -46.38 -11.31
C GLU A 502 30.19 -45.54 -10.28
N ILE A 503 29.43 -46.20 -9.41
CA ILE A 503 28.64 -45.54 -8.36
C ILE A 503 29.55 -45.09 -7.23
N VAL A 504 30.46 -45.95 -6.77
CA VAL A 504 31.46 -45.60 -5.75
C VAL A 504 32.33 -44.43 -6.23
N GLN A 505 32.81 -44.48 -7.48
CA GLN A 505 33.61 -43.41 -8.07
C GLN A 505 32.79 -42.12 -8.22
N SER A 506 31.53 -42.21 -8.66
CA SER A 506 30.64 -41.05 -8.73
C SER A 506 30.44 -40.41 -7.36
N ILE A 507 30.21 -41.19 -6.30
CA ILE A 507 30.05 -40.67 -4.94
C ILE A 507 31.37 -40.05 -4.46
N ALA A 508 32.50 -40.73 -4.66
CA ALA A 508 33.82 -40.24 -4.27
C ALA A 508 34.21 -38.93 -4.96
N GLN A 509 33.94 -38.80 -6.27
CA GLN A 509 34.20 -37.60 -7.05
C GLN A 509 33.37 -36.39 -6.58
N ASN A 510 32.12 -36.62 -6.19
CA ASN A 510 31.21 -35.56 -5.77
C ASN A 510 31.36 -35.17 -4.30
N LEU A 511 31.72 -36.13 -3.43
CA LEU A 511 32.03 -35.86 -2.03
C LEU A 511 33.48 -35.37 -1.83
N HIS A 512 34.31 -35.50 -2.87
CA HIS A 512 35.72 -35.14 -2.89
C HIS A 512 36.53 -35.75 -1.73
N ILE A 513 36.24 -37.01 -1.39
CA ILE A 513 36.93 -37.79 -0.37
C ILE A 513 37.29 -39.17 -0.93
N PRO A 514 38.42 -39.78 -0.51
CA PRO A 514 38.72 -41.16 -0.82
C PRO A 514 37.72 -42.07 -0.10
N ILE A 515 36.85 -42.75 -0.86
CA ILE A 515 35.87 -43.69 -0.33
C ILE A 515 36.39 -45.11 -0.48
N GLY A 516 36.34 -45.89 0.61
CA GLY A 516 36.65 -47.31 0.60
C GLY A 516 35.45 -48.13 0.18
N ARG A 517 34.37 -48.01 0.95
CA ARG A 517 33.10 -48.66 0.67
C ARG A 517 31.92 -47.70 0.81
N VAL A 518 30.92 -47.88 -0.05
CA VAL A 518 29.58 -47.31 0.13
C VAL A 518 28.63 -48.45 0.40
N HIS A 519 27.86 -48.35 1.48
CA HIS A 519 26.81 -49.33 1.78
C HIS A 519 25.61 -48.65 2.42
N ALA A 520 24.45 -49.28 2.30
CA ALA A 520 23.19 -48.83 2.86
C ALA A 520 22.89 -49.54 4.18
N LEU A 521 22.33 -48.78 5.12
CA LEU A 521 21.78 -49.28 6.38
C LEU A 521 20.42 -48.64 6.65
N PHE A 522 19.55 -49.33 7.37
CA PHE A 522 18.34 -48.71 7.89
C PHE A 522 18.64 -47.83 9.10
N PHE A 523 17.92 -46.71 9.23
CA PHE A 523 17.96 -45.88 10.42
C PHE A 523 16.56 -45.47 10.90
N GLU A 524 16.49 -45.15 12.19
CA GLU A 524 15.34 -44.56 12.87
C GLU A 524 15.69 -43.10 13.24
N VAL A 525 14.71 -42.20 13.12
CA VAL A 525 14.79 -40.82 13.63
C VAL A 525 14.08 -40.77 14.97
N LYS A 526 14.74 -40.22 16.00
CA LYS A 526 14.15 -40.14 17.35
C LYS A 526 13.19 -38.96 17.54
N GLU A 527 13.21 -37.99 16.64
CA GLU A 527 12.43 -36.76 16.71
C GLU A 527 11.18 -36.88 15.84
N GLU A 528 10.02 -36.50 16.39
CA GLU A 528 8.76 -36.45 15.64
C GLU A 528 8.76 -35.27 14.64
N GLY A 529 8.08 -35.45 13.50
CA GLY A 529 7.85 -34.36 12.53
C GLY A 529 8.94 -34.15 11.46
N ALA A 530 10.13 -34.74 11.60
CA ALA A 530 11.16 -34.64 10.56
C ALA A 530 10.81 -35.55 9.37
N PHE A 531 10.56 -35.01 8.17
CA PHE A 531 10.33 -35.80 6.96
C PHE A 531 11.64 -36.07 6.22
N ILE A 532 12.31 -37.18 6.60
CA ILE A 532 13.65 -37.55 6.11
C ILE A 532 13.59 -38.96 5.54
N ALA A 533 13.79 -39.13 4.24
CA ALA A 533 13.81 -40.45 3.61
C ALA A 533 15.19 -41.12 3.66
N THR A 534 16.26 -40.32 3.59
CA THR A 534 17.64 -40.79 3.42
C THR A 534 18.66 -39.85 4.04
N GLY A 535 19.91 -40.28 4.19
CA GLY A 535 21.03 -39.38 4.53
C GLY A 535 22.38 -40.04 4.29
N LEU A 536 23.44 -39.23 4.22
CA LEU A 536 24.82 -39.73 4.30
C LEU A 536 25.26 -39.72 5.76
N PHE A 537 25.81 -40.83 6.22
CA PHE A 537 26.21 -41.04 7.60
C PHE A 537 27.61 -41.63 7.70
N HIS A 538 28.23 -41.41 8.86
CA HIS A 538 29.34 -42.21 9.38
C HIS A 538 28.84 -43.57 9.89
N GLU A 539 29.76 -44.49 10.18
CA GLU A 539 29.48 -45.81 10.78
C GLU A 539 28.69 -45.74 12.11
N ASN A 540 28.71 -44.60 12.81
CA ASN A 540 28.03 -44.39 14.09
C ASN A 540 26.66 -43.69 13.99
N ALA A 541 26.00 -43.71 12.82
CA ALA A 541 24.73 -43.01 12.57
C ALA A 541 24.78 -41.49 12.78
N ILE A 542 25.98 -40.90 12.73
CA ILE A 542 26.19 -39.45 12.73
C ILE A 542 26.07 -38.98 11.28
N PRO A 543 25.20 -38.01 10.94
CA PRO A 543 25.13 -37.48 9.60
C PRO A 543 26.45 -36.82 9.18
N VAL A 544 26.85 -37.04 7.93
CA VAL A 544 28.05 -36.42 7.35
C VAL A 544 27.88 -34.90 7.32
N SER A 545 28.90 -34.18 7.79
CA SER A 545 28.96 -32.71 7.83
C SER A 545 30.30 -32.19 7.30
N GLU A 546 30.53 -30.88 7.37
CA GLU A 546 31.75 -30.22 6.87
C GLU A 546 33.04 -30.79 7.50
N ASP A 547 32.97 -31.22 8.77
CA ASP A 547 34.09 -31.84 9.50
C ASP A 547 34.59 -33.14 8.84
N TYR A 548 33.76 -33.78 8.01
CA TYR A 548 34.11 -35.00 7.29
C TYR A 548 34.93 -34.73 6.01
N VAL A 549 34.80 -33.52 5.46
CA VAL A 549 35.32 -33.08 4.14
C VAL A 549 36.44 -32.04 4.28
N THR A 550 36.91 -31.77 5.50
CA THR A 550 37.87 -30.69 5.88
C THR A 550 39.20 -30.64 5.11
N ASN A 551 39.51 -31.59 4.21
CA ASN A 551 40.58 -31.42 3.23
C ASN A 551 40.28 -30.34 2.15
N PHE A 552 39.08 -29.73 2.12
CA PHE A 552 38.71 -28.72 1.12
C PHE A 552 38.74 -27.26 1.58
N VAL A 553 38.79 -26.97 2.89
CA VAL A 553 38.99 -25.60 3.35
C VAL A 553 40.48 -25.40 3.57
N LYS A 554 41.22 -25.09 2.49
CA LYS A 554 42.51 -24.41 2.64
C LYS A 554 42.23 -23.10 3.38
N VAL A 555 42.53 -23.06 4.68
CA VAL A 555 42.69 -21.79 5.38
C VAL A 555 43.97 -21.21 4.80
N ASP A 556 43.85 -20.12 4.05
CA ASP A 556 45.00 -19.37 3.55
C ASP A 556 45.93 -19.06 4.73
N GLY A 557 47.09 -19.72 4.79
CA GLY A 557 48.18 -19.37 5.69
C GLY A 557 48.65 -20.43 6.70
N GLN A 558 48.18 -21.68 6.69
CA GLN A 558 48.84 -22.75 7.46
C GLN A 558 49.39 -23.84 6.54
N GLU A 559 50.71 -23.82 6.37
CA GLU A 559 51.49 -24.94 5.84
C GLU A 559 51.61 -26.05 6.90
N ASN A 560 51.48 -27.29 6.41
CA ASN A 560 51.76 -28.59 7.05
C ASN A 560 50.61 -29.27 7.82
N ASP A 561 49.95 -30.23 7.16
CA ASP A 561 50.30 -31.65 7.32
C ASP A 561 49.76 -32.48 6.15
N ASP A 562 50.63 -32.79 5.17
CA ASP A 562 50.36 -33.71 4.05
C ASP A 562 50.23 -35.20 4.49
N GLN A 563 50.07 -35.46 5.79
CA GLN A 563 50.01 -36.82 6.36
C GLN A 563 48.57 -37.38 6.54
N VAL A 564 47.51 -36.64 6.21
CA VAL A 564 46.11 -37.13 6.41
C VAL A 564 45.56 -37.92 5.21
N LEU A 565 46.28 -38.00 4.08
CA LEU A 565 45.78 -38.61 2.84
C LEU A 565 46.24 -40.06 2.65
N SER A 566 45.63 -41.02 3.35
CA SER A 566 45.60 -42.42 2.84
C SER A 566 44.47 -43.31 3.37
N TYR A 567 43.74 -42.92 4.42
CA TYR A 567 42.63 -43.74 4.92
C TYR A 567 41.38 -43.52 4.08
N GLN A 568 41.07 -44.51 3.25
CA GLN A 568 39.75 -44.67 2.64
C GLN A 568 38.67 -44.67 3.73
N LYS A 569 37.66 -43.83 3.60
CA LYS A 569 36.55 -43.75 4.55
C LYS A 569 35.35 -44.54 4.03
N ASP A 570 34.67 -45.25 4.92
CA ASP A 570 33.39 -45.87 4.61
C ASP A 570 32.25 -44.86 4.79
N VAL A 571 31.36 -44.82 3.80
CA VAL A 571 30.20 -43.92 3.75
C VAL A 571 28.94 -44.76 3.80
N VAL A 572 28.06 -44.44 4.75
CA VAL A 572 26.78 -45.12 4.90
C VAL A 572 25.66 -44.30 4.26
N LEU A 573 24.92 -44.90 3.33
CA LEU A 573 23.66 -44.38 2.82
C LEU A 573 22.51 -44.86 3.71
N GLY A 574 22.08 -44.02 4.64
CA GLY A 574 21.00 -44.37 5.55
C GLY A 574 19.64 -44.33 4.84
N LEU A 575 18.83 -45.36 5.05
CA LEU A 575 17.44 -45.45 4.59
C LEU A 575 16.51 -45.39 5.80
N ARG A 576 15.56 -44.46 5.82
CA ARG A 576 14.66 -44.38 6.98
C ARG A 576 13.65 -45.52 6.92
N ILE A 577 13.68 -46.39 7.93
CA ILE A 577 12.91 -47.65 7.89
C ILE A 577 11.40 -47.39 7.86
N ASP A 578 10.89 -46.43 8.63
CA ASP A 578 9.48 -46.08 8.76
C ASP A 578 8.99 -45.07 7.71
N HIS A 579 9.83 -44.70 6.73
CA HIS A 579 9.42 -43.75 5.70
C HIS A 579 8.41 -44.41 4.74
N PRO A 580 7.26 -43.78 4.39
CA PRO A 580 6.20 -44.42 3.60
C PRO A 580 6.67 -45.00 2.26
N PHE A 581 7.55 -44.28 1.56
CA PHE A 581 8.12 -44.78 0.30
C PHE A 581 9.04 -46.00 0.50
N ILE A 582 9.80 -46.04 1.60
CA ILE A 582 10.70 -47.18 1.89
C ILE A 582 9.87 -48.41 2.27
N GLN A 583 8.82 -48.24 3.07
CA GLN A 583 7.86 -49.30 3.36
C GLN A 583 7.21 -49.86 2.08
N TYR A 584 6.78 -48.98 1.18
CA TYR A 584 6.24 -49.40 -0.12
C TYR A 584 7.26 -50.20 -0.96
N MET A 585 8.54 -49.84 -0.92
CA MET A 585 9.59 -50.61 -1.61
C MET A 585 9.85 -51.98 -0.98
N LEU A 586 9.78 -52.07 0.36
CA LEU A 586 9.94 -53.34 1.09
C LEU A 586 8.84 -54.34 0.75
N GLU A 587 7.61 -53.87 0.56
CA GLU A 587 6.43 -54.67 0.19
C GLU A 587 6.36 -54.98 -1.32
N SER A 588 7.17 -54.32 -2.14
CA SER A 588 7.13 -54.47 -3.59
C SER A 588 7.77 -55.78 -4.06
N ASP A 589 7.06 -56.54 -4.89
CA ASP A 589 7.60 -57.70 -5.62
C ASP A 589 8.34 -57.33 -6.92
N ASN A 590 8.51 -56.02 -7.19
CA ASN A 590 9.16 -55.58 -8.41
C ASN A 590 10.67 -55.88 -8.38
N LYS A 591 11.16 -56.64 -9.36
CA LYS A 591 12.60 -56.97 -9.50
C LYS A 591 13.52 -55.74 -9.63
N TYR A 592 12.99 -54.56 -9.92
CA TYR A 592 13.74 -53.30 -10.00
C TYR A 592 13.51 -52.36 -8.81
N ARG A 593 12.87 -52.83 -7.72
CA ARG A 593 12.57 -51.99 -6.54
C ARG A 593 13.79 -51.29 -5.95
N ALA A 594 14.93 -51.98 -5.84
CA ALA A 594 16.17 -51.38 -5.33
C ALA A 594 16.68 -50.23 -6.21
N LEU A 595 16.53 -50.34 -7.53
CA LEU A 595 16.88 -49.29 -8.49
C LEU A 595 15.96 -48.07 -8.34
N TYR A 596 14.65 -48.29 -8.25
CA TYR A 596 13.69 -47.20 -8.04
C TYR A 596 13.93 -46.50 -6.70
N ALA A 597 14.18 -47.29 -5.65
CA ALA A 597 14.51 -46.77 -4.35
C ALA A 597 15.75 -45.88 -4.41
N LEU A 598 16.85 -46.39 -4.96
CA LEU A 598 18.11 -45.66 -5.04
C LEU A 598 18.00 -44.40 -5.90
N THR A 599 17.16 -44.42 -6.95
CA THR A 599 16.87 -43.24 -7.78
C THR A 599 16.13 -42.15 -7.01
N TYR A 600 15.10 -42.52 -6.24
CA TYR A 600 14.36 -41.60 -5.37
C TYR A 600 15.23 -41.06 -4.23
N ILE A 601 15.98 -41.95 -3.59
CA ILE A 601 16.94 -41.61 -2.53
C ILE A 601 17.96 -40.61 -3.06
N ALA A 602 18.53 -40.84 -4.25
CA ALA A 602 19.47 -39.92 -4.86
C ALA A 602 18.85 -38.53 -5.10
N SER A 603 17.57 -38.42 -5.49
CA SER A 603 16.90 -37.12 -5.64
C SER A 603 16.61 -36.42 -4.31
N GLU A 604 16.26 -37.16 -3.27
CA GLU A 604 15.93 -36.60 -1.95
C GLU A 604 17.14 -36.33 -1.06
N LEU A 605 18.29 -36.91 -1.40
CA LEU A 605 19.49 -36.91 -0.55
C LEU A 605 19.90 -35.51 -0.11
N THR A 606 19.85 -34.52 -1.00
CA THR A 606 20.24 -33.15 -0.64
C THR A 606 19.28 -32.50 0.34
N SER A 607 17.98 -32.58 0.07
CA SER A 607 16.95 -31.99 0.92
C SER A 607 16.99 -32.62 2.31
N CYS A 608 17.10 -33.96 2.36
CA CYS A 608 17.23 -34.68 3.61
C CYS A 608 18.56 -34.36 4.33
N GLN A 609 19.68 -34.23 3.62
CA GLN A 609 20.96 -33.85 4.24
C GLN A 609 20.92 -32.44 4.82
N LYS A 610 20.22 -31.49 4.16
CA LYS A 610 20.00 -30.14 4.69
C LYS A 610 19.23 -30.18 6.01
N ILE A 611 18.25 -31.08 6.15
CA ILE A 611 17.49 -31.26 7.40
C ILE A 611 18.37 -31.93 8.48
N LEU A 612 19.18 -32.93 8.11
CA LEU A 612 20.04 -33.66 9.06
C LEU A 612 21.17 -32.79 9.66
N VAL A 613 21.76 -31.89 8.86
CA VAL A 613 22.87 -31.00 9.25
C VAL A 613 22.69 -29.57 8.70
N PRO A 614 21.71 -28.80 9.23
CA PRO A 614 21.29 -27.52 8.65
C PRO A 614 22.34 -26.40 8.70
N TYR A 615 23.33 -26.51 9.59
CA TYR A 615 24.46 -25.58 9.70
C TYR A 615 25.59 -25.86 8.70
N SER A 616 25.60 -27.05 8.08
CA SER A 616 26.71 -27.46 7.23
C SER A 616 26.50 -27.00 5.80
N PRO A 617 27.46 -26.34 5.14
CA PRO A 617 27.39 -26.05 3.71
C PRO A 617 27.53 -27.31 2.84
N PHE A 618 27.79 -28.49 3.44
CA PHE A 618 28.01 -29.76 2.74
C PHE A 618 26.88 -30.09 1.76
N TYR A 619 25.63 -29.73 2.06
CA TYR A 619 24.53 -29.97 1.11
C TYR A 619 24.72 -29.23 -0.23
N HIS A 620 25.44 -28.10 -0.30
CA HIS A 620 25.75 -27.44 -1.56
C HIS A 620 26.68 -28.28 -2.46
N LEU A 621 27.53 -29.12 -1.88
CA LEU A 621 28.34 -30.10 -2.63
C LEU A 621 27.47 -31.25 -3.14
N VAL A 622 26.43 -31.62 -2.39
CA VAL A 622 25.48 -32.70 -2.71
C VAL A 622 24.44 -32.28 -3.77
N LYS A 623 24.08 -30.99 -3.85
CA LYS A 623 22.82 -30.46 -4.41
C LYS A 623 22.51 -30.76 -5.88
N GLU A 624 23.48 -30.86 -6.78
CA GLU A 624 23.17 -31.01 -8.21
C GLU A 624 23.99 -32.08 -8.93
N LYS A 625 25.28 -32.22 -8.59
CA LYS A 625 26.14 -33.18 -9.29
C LYS A 625 26.03 -34.59 -8.71
N LEU A 626 25.90 -34.77 -7.40
CA LEU A 626 25.87 -36.12 -6.81
C LEU A 626 24.62 -36.90 -7.22
N ALA A 627 23.43 -36.32 -7.02
CA ALA A 627 22.16 -36.96 -7.40
C ALA A 627 22.07 -37.26 -8.90
N SER A 628 22.56 -36.35 -9.74
CA SER A 628 22.61 -36.53 -11.20
C SER A 628 23.64 -37.57 -11.62
N SER A 629 24.83 -37.54 -11.03
CA SER A 629 25.93 -38.47 -11.34
C SER A 629 25.64 -39.88 -10.85
N MET A 630 25.03 -40.04 -9.67
CA MET A 630 24.54 -41.34 -9.19
C MET A 630 23.48 -41.92 -10.14
N ARG A 631 22.52 -41.12 -10.59
CA ARG A 631 21.53 -41.56 -11.59
C ARG A 631 22.18 -41.94 -12.92
N LYS A 632 23.16 -41.16 -13.40
CA LYS A 632 23.92 -41.48 -14.63
C LYS A 632 24.74 -42.75 -14.48
N ALA A 633 25.43 -42.93 -13.35
CA ALA A 633 26.22 -44.13 -13.05
C ALA A 633 25.33 -45.38 -12.98
N LEU A 634 24.16 -45.27 -12.33
CA LEU A 634 23.15 -46.32 -12.32
C LEU A 634 22.73 -46.69 -13.75
N ILE A 635 22.34 -45.71 -14.57
CA ILE A 635 21.92 -45.96 -15.96
C ILE A 635 23.07 -46.56 -16.79
N GLN A 636 24.31 -46.08 -16.63
CA GLN A 636 25.48 -46.58 -17.36
C GLN A 636 25.84 -48.02 -16.99
N GLY A 637 25.76 -48.39 -15.71
CA GLY A 637 25.97 -49.76 -15.24
C GLY A 637 24.96 -50.75 -15.85
N PHE A 638 23.74 -50.30 -16.16
CA PHE A 638 22.73 -51.13 -16.84
C PHE A 638 22.90 -51.24 -18.37
N VAL A 639 23.53 -50.25 -19.01
CA VAL A 639 23.67 -50.19 -20.49
C VAL A 639 24.93 -50.94 -20.97
N GLN A 640 25.90 -51.22 -20.10
CA GLN A 640 27.07 -52.00 -20.51
C GLN A 640 26.70 -53.47 -20.82
N PRO A 641 26.97 -53.96 -22.05
CA PRO A 641 26.70 -55.34 -22.42
C PRO A 641 27.73 -56.25 -21.75
N GLY A 642 27.37 -56.77 -20.58
CA GLY A 642 28.22 -57.69 -19.82
C GLY A 642 27.72 -58.05 -18.42
N HIS A 643 26.79 -57.28 -17.85
CA HIS A 643 26.20 -57.53 -16.53
C HIS A 643 24.72 -57.90 -16.62
N GLN A 644 24.40 -58.94 -17.39
CA GLN A 644 23.17 -59.70 -17.18
C GLN A 644 23.52 -61.04 -16.54
N ALA A 645 22.96 -61.26 -15.35
CA ALA A 645 22.99 -62.45 -14.50
C ALA A 645 24.18 -62.59 -13.53
N ALA A 646 23.97 -62.06 -12.32
CA ALA A 646 24.08 -62.84 -11.08
C ALA A 646 22.87 -62.50 -10.20
#